data_AF-A0A2N1C7A6-F1
#
_entry.id   AF-A0A2N1C7A6-F1
#
_cell.length_a   1.000
_cell.length_b   1.000
_cell.length_c   1.000
_cell.angle_alpha   90.00
_cell.angle_beta   90.00
_cell.angle_gamma   90.00
#
_symmetry.space_group_name_H-M   'P 1'
#
loop_
_entity.id
_entity.type
_entity.pdbx_description
1 polymer ?
#
loop_
_entity_poly.entity_id
_entity_poly.type
_entity_poly.pdbx_seq_one_letter_code
_entity_poly.pdbx_strand_id
1 'polypeptide(L)'
;MKYFLLAMLAFSILLSSPINATNQSNSLLAKPKIVGGELAVQGDWPWMSALVFTQNAVSTSLEVAGTQYDSEPFSNSPSGQASATMVDCGLGDSLCTLAENKICLIARGEIDFSVKVENCQTSGGVGAVIFNNTSGVISGTLGEDFSGTIPVIAISQNDGTLLLNQLESIATINISEQVALSQTATCGASFIGERWVLTASHCVDGANINFLKVNIGEYDLSDGAANAKAIKRIYMHPEYNEGSSLNNDIALIELVETVNNPAVTLLDYDTSRQLALANNSATVIGWGNINAYGPNDESPPNSQPDKLRRVELSLLSNEQCKDTLAQAYTELEGIDYLPNQVGITDSMICAEFLGGGKGSCQGDSGGPLLVNTNQGWQQIGIVSYGVGCADAAFPDVYARVGNFTDWIKSITQGIAVEPSPDFAITPQNTAQTKQLTITNNSNITASLTFTLEANKVGSTGFSLNTDNCSTLAAKQSCQIEVNFDAKTVGQHSMEIVINSGDINIPTSSYFINAEAIAANSDINTQLSNGSSELLWFSGGDSPWLIDNTEAAVMSGAIGNNQQSVVLLTFSGAGSLSFDWSVSSEENTDNPDEPFDALYLLVDGEQINFISGEIAYTKVTIDDLTVGEHQVTWLYKKDGGASEGKDEGYLKNVIFTPIAISVPTTPTPAPAQTSSKSSGSSSYFVLFILTLLIFNRRRI
;
A
#
# COMPACT_ATOMS: atom_id res chain seq x y z
N MET A 1 18.12 -35.20 2.08
CA MET A 1 18.78 -36.50 2.39
C MET A 1 20.29 -36.32 2.13
N LYS A 2 21.11 -36.23 3.21
CA LYS A 2 22.59 -36.38 3.28
C LYS A 2 23.43 -35.32 2.53
N TYR A 3 24.46 -34.64 3.07
CA TYR A 3 25.27 -34.67 4.31
C TYR A 3 26.08 -33.34 4.36
N PHE A 4 26.15 -32.62 5.51
CA PHE A 4 27.34 -32.43 6.39
C PHE A 4 28.52 -31.60 5.81
N LEU A 5 29.32 -30.79 6.54
CA LEU A 5 29.40 -30.25 7.92
C LEU A 5 30.77 -29.50 8.00
N LEU A 6 30.90 -28.49 8.89
CA LEU A 6 32.07 -28.06 9.72
C LEU A 6 33.51 -28.05 9.12
N ALA A 7 34.52 -27.26 9.51
CA ALA A 7 34.77 -26.10 10.38
C ALA A 7 36.30 -25.88 10.44
N MET A 8 36.71 -24.74 11.04
CA MET A 8 37.90 -24.53 11.88
C MET A 8 39.24 -24.01 11.30
N LEU A 9 39.59 -22.82 11.83
CA LEU A 9 40.83 -22.36 12.50
C LEU A 9 42.15 -22.12 11.73
N ALA A 10 42.51 -20.83 11.67
CA ALA A 10 43.66 -20.16 12.30
C ALA A 10 45.09 -20.77 12.20
N PHE A 11 46.05 -20.02 11.62
CA PHE A 11 47.10 -19.25 12.35
C PHE A 11 48.12 -18.65 11.35
N SER A 12 48.31 -17.32 11.46
CA SER A 12 49.49 -16.45 11.19
C SER A 12 50.76 -16.95 10.47
N ILE A 13 51.42 -16.05 9.72
CA ILE A 13 52.81 -15.59 9.97
C ILE A 13 53.04 -14.21 9.30
N LEU A 14 53.65 -13.30 10.08
CA LEU A 14 54.16 -11.98 9.73
C LEU A 14 55.37 -12.04 8.79
N LEU A 15 55.49 -11.06 7.87
CA LEU A 15 56.77 -10.48 7.45
C LEU A 15 56.58 -8.99 7.14
N SER A 16 57.24 -8.17 7.95
CA SER A 16 57.33 -6.71 7.88
C SER A 16 58.46 -6.24 6.96
N SER A 17 58.25 -5.11 6.25
CA SER A 17 59.14 -3.92 6.07
C SER A 17 58.92 -3.27 4.67
N PRO A 18 59.38 -2.03 4.39
CA PRO A 18 58.75 -0.77 4.75
C PRO A 18 58.49 0.16 3.53
N ILE A 19 57.60 1.14 3.74
CA ILE A 19 57.53 2.50 3.17
C ILE A 19 58.29 2.76 1.84
N ASN A 20 57.53 3.00 0.77
CA ASN A 20 57.76 4.21 -0.02
C ASN A 20 56.46 4.69 -0.68
N ALA A 21 56.00 5.84 -0.20
CA ALA A 21 54.92 6.59 -0.79
C ALA A 21 55.41 7.29 -2.06
N THR A 22 54.67 7.12 -3.14
CA THR A 22 54.51 8.17 -4.15
C THR A 22 53.04 8.23 -4.53
N ASN A 23 52.39 9.26 -4.00
CA ASN A 23 51.09 9.79 -4.39
C ASN A 23 50.91 9.83 -5.90
N GLN A 24 49.79 9.27 -6.37
CA GLN A 24 48.89 9.93 -7.30
C GLN A 24 47.56 9.16 -7.34
N SER A 25 46.79 9.21 -6.25
CA SER A 25 45.34 9.14 -6.39
C SER A 25 44.85 10.59 -6.50
N ASN A 26 44.52 10.99 -7.73
CA ASN A 26 43.55 12.05 -7.91
C ASN A 26 42.25 11.54 -7.26
N SER A 27 42.01 11.92 -6.01
CA SER A 27 40.67 11.94 -5.45
C SER A 27 39.88 13.00 -6.23
N LEU A 28 39.40 12.62 -7.41
CA LEU A 28 38.21 13.24 -7.97
C LEU A 28 37.07 12.78 -7.07
N LEU A 29 36.95 13.45 -5.92
CA LEU A 29 35.66 13.63 -5.27
C LEU A 29 34.76 14.22 -6.37
N ALA A 30 33.97 13.35 -7.00
CA ALA A 30 32.96 13.73 -7.95
C ALA A 30 32.03 14.67 -7.18
N LYS A 31 32.17 15.97 -7.45
CA LYS A 31 31.25 16.97 -6.93
C LYS A 31 29.87 16.61 -7.49
N PRO A 32 28.81 16.56 -6.66
CA PRO A 32 27.45 16.37 -7.17
C PRO A 32 27.17 17.46 -8.19
N LYS A 33 26.90 17.03 -9.42
CA LYS A 33 26.38 17.86 -10.50
C LYS A 33 24.90 17.51 -10.64
N ILE A 34 24.08 18.54 -10.79
CA ILE A 34 22.64 18.49 -11.07
C ILE A 34 22.31 17.36 -12.05
N VAL A 35 21.32 16.53 -11.72
CA VAL A 35 21.00 15.32 -12.49
C VAL A 35 19.66 15.39 -13.18
N GLY A 36 19.67 14.89 -14.42
CA GLY A 36 18.47 14.43 -15.10
C GLY A 36 17.86 15.44 -16.05
N GLY A 37 17.00 16.32 -15.56
CA GLY A 37 15.96 16.89 -16.40
C GLY A 37 16.08 18.39 -16.69
N GLU A 38 16.00 18.77 -17.97
CA GLU A 38 15.64 20.15 -18.30
C GLU A 38 14.14 20.38 -18.04
N LEU A 39 13.75 21.63 -17.80
CA LEU A 39 12.35 21.98 -17.63
C LEU A 39 11.59 21.58 -18.90
N ALA A 40 10.55 20.77 -18.76
CA ALA A 40 9.69 20.43 -19.87
C ALA A 40 8.94 21.68 -20.33
N VAL A 41 8.68 21.77 -21.64
CA VAL A 41 7.85 22.84 -22.19
C VAL A 41 6.39 22.54 -21.83
N GLN A 42 5.73 23.50 -21.18
CA GLN A 42 4.32 23.36 -20.79
C GLN A 42 3.45 23.18 -22.05
N GLY A 43 2.60 22.15 -22.04
CA GLY A 43 1.68 21.83 -23.14
C GLY A 43 2.20 20.82 -24.16
N ASP A 44 3.50 20.47 -24.15
CA ASP A 44 4.05 19.45 -25.06
C ASP A 44 3.65 18.02 -24.66
N TRP A 45 3.26 17.81 -23.40
CA TRP A 45 2.99 16.50 -22.79
C TRP A 45 1.57 16.42 -22.20
N PRO A 46 0.52 16.68 -22.98
CA PRO A 46 -0.83 16.78 -22.45
C PRO A 46 -1.34 15.47 -21.83
N TRP A 47 -0.77 14.31 -22.16
CA TRP A 47 -1.11 13.02 -21.56
C TRP A 47 -0.33 12.69 -20.28
N MET A 48 0.71 13.45 -19.93
CA MET A 48 1.47 13.20 -18.71
C MET A 48 0.55 13.31 -17.51
N SER A 49 0.57 12.30 -16.65
CA SER A 49 -0.35 12.19 -15.53
C SER A 49 0.43 11.92 -14.25
N ALA A 50 -0.08 12.41 -13.12
CA ALA A 50 0.49 12.16 -11.79
C ALA A 50 -0.50 11.36 -10.96
N LEU A 51 0.00 10.31 -10.29
CA LEU A 51 -0.71 9.66 -9.20
C LEU A 51 -0.50 10.52 -7.96
N VAL A 52 -1.59 10.98 -7.37
CA VAL A 52 -1.56 11.95 -6.29
C VAL A 52 -2.48 11.57 -5.14
N PHE A 53 -2.05 11.88 -3.92
CA PHE A 53 -2.93 11.93 -2.76
C PHE A 53 -3.35 13.37 -2.56
N THR A 54 -4.65 13.63 -2.59
CA THR A 54 -5.20 14.96 -2.33
C THR A 54 -5.69 15.05 -0.90
N GLN A 55 -5.25 16.09 -0.19
CA GLN A 55 -5.69 16.34 1.17
C GLN A 55 -6.01 17.81 1.38
N ASN A 56 -6.90 18.04 2.33
CA ASN A 56 -7.23 19.34 2.83
C ASN A 56 -6.09 19.80 3.75
N ALA A 57 -5.15 20.60 3.21
CA ALA A 57 -3.98 21.08 3.95
C ALA A 57 -4.14 22.54 4.36
N VAL A 58 -3.63 22.89 5.53
CA VAL A 58 -3.52 24.28 5.96
C VAL A 58 -2.19 24.82 5.45
N SER A 59 -2.18 25.92 4.70
CA SER A 59 -0.91 26.46 4.20
C SER A 59 -0.09 27.12 5.31
N THR A 60 1.20 26.81 5.35
CA THR A 60 2.16 27.32 6.32
C THR A 60 3.35 27.98 5.66
N SER A 61 3.98 28.93 6.36
CA SER A 61 5.26 29.49 5.94
C SER A 61 6.11 29.88 7.14
N LEU A 62 7.42 29.69 7.00
CA LEU A 62 8.42 30.19 7.95
C LEU A 62 9.42 31.09 7.23
N GLU A 63 9.51 32.34 7.68
CA GLU A 63 10.59 33.24 7.27
C GLU A 63 11.49 33.55 8.47
N VAL A 64 12.80 33.36 8.35
CA VAL A 64 13.78 33.80 9.36
C VAL A 64 14.83 34.68 8.70
N ALA A 65 14.94 35.92 9.19
CA ALA A 65 15.88 36.93 8.66
C ALA A 65 15.81 37.14 7.12
N GLY A 66 14.62 37.04 6.52
CA GLY A 66 14.42 37.17 5.07
C GLY A 66 14.72 35.91 4.26
N THR A 67 15.09 34.79 4.91
CA THR A 67 15.22 33.47 4.29
C THR A 67 13.94 32.68 4.51
N GLN A 68 13.37 32.13 3.45
CA GLN A 68 12.22 31.21 3.53
C GLN A 68 12.71 29.80 3.85
N TYR A 69 11.99 29.13 4.73
CA TYR A 69 12.22 27.74 5.11
C TYR A 69 10.96 26.93 4.80
N ASP A 70 11.15 25.71 4.31
CA ASP A 70 10.06 24.77 4.11
C ASP A 70 9.46 24.43 5.48
N SER A 71 8.13 24.43 5.55
CA SER A 71 7.41 24.26 6.80
C SER A 71 6.09 23.54 6.58
N GLU A 72 5.76 22.63 7.49
CA GLU A 72 4.52 21.85 7.47
C GLU A 72 3.61 22.22 8.65
N PRO A 73 2.28 22.18 8.49
CA PRO A 73 1.36 22.33 9.62
C PRO A 73 1.35 21.08 10.49
N PHE A 74 1.14 21.27 11.81
CA PHE A 74 0.60 20.19 12.64
C PHE A 74 -0.92 20.14 12.51
N SER A 75 -1.50 18.94 12.46
CA SER A 75 -2.96 18.78 12.58
C SER A 75 -3.44 19.39 13.91
N ASN A 76 -4.56 20.12 13.88
CA ASN A 76 -5.10 20.89 15.00
C ASN A 76 -4.24 22.08 15.48
N SER A 77 -3.22 22.49 14.71
CA SER A 77 -2.49 23.73 14.98
C SER A 77 -3.40 24.96 14.79
N PRO A 78 -3.44 25.91 15.74
CA PRO A 78 -4.18 27.16 15.58
C PRO A 78 -3.69 27.97 14.37
N SER A 79 -4.63 28.39 13.52
CA SER A 79 -4.36 29.35 12.44
C SER A 79 -3.97 30.72 13.02
N GLY A 80 -3.08 31.43 12.34
CA GLY A 80 -2.65 32.75 12.77
C GLY A 80 -1.22 33.07 12.35
N GLN A 81 -0.77 34.26 12.74
CA GLN A 81 0.58 34.74 12.47
C GLN A 81 1.29 35.10 13.78
N ALA A 82 2.55 34.68 13.90
CA ALA A 82 3.43 35.09 15.00
C ALA A 82 4.76 35.57 14.42
N SER A 83 5.27 36.70 14.94
CA SER A 83 6.57 37.24 14.53
C SER A 83 7.34 37.70 15.75
N ALA A 84 8.46 37.04 16.05
CA ALA A 84 9.29 37.33 17.21
C ALA A 84 10.71 36.74 17.02
N THR A 85 11.64 37.12 17.89
CA THR A 85 12.94 36.43 17.99
C THR A 85 12.74 35.01 18.52
N MET A 86 13.65 34.10 18.16
CA MET A 86 13.55 32.71 18.60
C MET A 86 14.24 32.47 19.96
N VAL A 87 13.93 31.32 20.56
CA VAL A 87 14.68 30.77 21.69
C VAL A 87 14.75 29.26 21.57
N ASP A 88 15.91 28.69 21.91
CA ASP A 88 16.08 27.24 21.99
C ASP A 88 15.40 26.72 23.27
N CYS A 89 14.39 25.87 23.09
CA CYS A 89 13.66 25.21 24.15
C CYS A 89 14.04 23.73 24.30
N GLY A 90 15.09 23.27 23.60
CA GLY A 90 15.55 21.89 23.61
C GLY A 90 14.43 20.92 23.22
N LEU A 91 14.30 19.82 23.97
CA LEU A 91 13.24 18.83 23.73
C LEU A 91 11.84 19.34 24.09
N GLY A 92 11.68 20.46 24.82
CA GLY A 92 10.37 20.96 25.23
C GLY A 92 9.66 20.13 26.32
N ASP A 93 10.36 19.17 26.93
CA ASP A 93 9.79 18.28 27.98
C ASP A 93 9.54 19.01 29.31
N SER A 94 9.95 20.27 29.42
CA SER A 94 9.70 21.13 30.58
C SER A 94 9.44 22.58 30.13
N LEU A 95 8.95 23.42 31.06
CA LEU A 95 8.67 24.82 30.78
C LEU A 95 9.89 25.56 30.23
N CYS A 96 9.75 26.13 29.03
CA CYS A 96 10.79 26.93 28.39
C CYS A 96 10.81 28.35 28.99
N THR A 97 11.45 28.51 30.15
CA THR A 97 11.43 29.75 30.96
C THR A 97 11.88 31.04 30.24
N LEU A 98 12.53 30.92 29.08
CA LEU A 98 13.00 32.05 28.26
C LEU A 98 12.09 32.37 27.07
N ALA A 99 10.91 31.73 26.98
CA ALA A 99 9.99 31.85 25.85
C ALA A 99 9.14 33.13 25.83
N GLU A 100 9.17 33.95 26.89
CA GLU A 100 8.32 35.14 26.98
C GLU A 100 8.48 36.06 25.76
N ASN A 101 7.41 36.24 24.98
CA ASN A 101 7.36 37.00 23.72
C ASN A 101 8.31 36.50 22.63
N LYS A 102 8.61 35.20 22.61
CA LYS A 102 9.50 34.57 21.63
C LYS A 102 8.84 33.42 20.89
N ILE A 103 9.42 33.06 19.75
CA ILE A 103 9.11 31.81 19.07
C ILE A 103 9.98 30.70 19.65
N CYS A 104 9.36 29.64 20.16
CA CYS A 104 10.08 28.50 20.70
C CYS A 104 10.58 27.61 19.55
N LEU A 105 11.88 27.39 19.49
CA LEU A 105 12.49 26.38 18.64
C LEU A 105 12.65 25.10 19.48
N ILE A 106 11.94 24.05 19.11
CA ILE A 106 11.80 22.82 19.90
C ILE A 106 12.25 21.62 19.06
N ALA A 107 13.15 20.82 19.60
CA ALA A 107 13.55 19.54 19.02
C ALA A 107 12.48 18.46 19.29
N ARG A 108 12.24 17.58 18.30
CA ARG A 108 11.46 16.34 18.51
C ARG A 108 12.02 15.56 19.72
N GLY A 109 11.15 14.85 20.43
CA GLY A 109 11.52 13.93 21.51
C GLY A 109 10.34 13.03 21.86
N GLU A 110 10.47 12.23 22.93
CA GLU A 110 9.53 11.17 23.31
C GLU A 110 8.16 11.65 23.84
N ILE A 111 8.04 12.94 24.15
CA ILE A 111 6.81 13.53 24.70
C ILE A 111 5.90 14.03 23.57
N ASP A 112 4.59 14.01 23.80
CA ASP A 112 3.59 14.54 22.87
C ASP A 112 3.87 15.99 22.45
N PHE A 113 3.68 16.29 21.17
CA PHE A 113 3.89 17.62 20.61
C PHE A 113 3.00 18.68 21.29
N SER A 114 1.76 18.33 21.64
CA SER A 114 0.84 19.18 22.39
C SER A 114 1.44 19.67 23.70
N VAL A 115 2.02 18.77 24.49
CA VAL A 115 2.66 19.08 25.78
C VAL A 115 3.85 20.01 25.59
N LYS A 116 4.68 19.80 24.57
CA LYS A 116 5.82 20.68 24.25
C LYS A 116 5.36 22.10 23.93
N VAL A 117 4.30 22.22 23.11
CA VAL A 117 3.73 23.52 22.73
C VAL A 117 3.06 24.19 23.93
N GLU A 118 2.34 23.45 24.76
CA GLU A 118 1.74 23.96 26.00
C GLU A 118 2.80 24.48 26.97
N ASN A 119 3.95 23.80 27.06
CA ASN A 119 5.09 24.26 27.88
C ASN A 119 5.67 25.59 27.37
N CYS A 120 5.80 25.73 26.05
CA CYS A 120 6.21 26.98 25.39
C CYS A 120 5.20 28.10 25.68
N GLN A 121 3.92 27.85 25.39
CA GLN A 121 2.84 28.83 25.56
C GLN A 121 2.69 29.26 27.02
N THR A 122 2.74 28.32 27.96
CA THR A 122 2.66 28.59 29.40
C THR A 122 3.79 29.51 29.87
N SER A 123 4.94 29.44 29.20
CA SER A 123 6.10 30.30 29.45
C SER A 123 6.04 31.63 28.69
N GLY A 124 4.93 31.95 28.04
CA GLY A 124 4.71 33.20 27.31
C GLY A 124 5.20 33.19 25.86
N GLY A 125 5.52 32.03 25.30
CA GLY A 125 5.82 31.87 23.88
C GLY A 125 4.65 32.28 23.01
N VAL A 126 4.95 32.87 21.84
CA VAL A 126 3.93 33.42 20.92
C VAL A 126 3.78 32.59 19.64
N GLY A 127 4.65 31.58 19.45
CA GLY A 127 4.65 30.64 18.34
C GLY A 127 5.66 29.53 18.61
N ALA A 128 5.52 28.40 17.94
CA ALA A 128 6.44 27.27 18.09
C ALA A 128 6.86 26.70 16.72
N VAL A 129 8.15 26.45 16.58
CA VAL A 129 8.75 25.73 15.46
C VAL A 129 9.32 24.44 16.01
N ILE A 130 8.77 23.30 15.60
CA ILE A 130 9.25 21.98 16.01
C ILE A 130 10.08 21.41 14.87
N PHE A 131 11.34 21.06 15.14
CA PHE A 131 12.20 20.44 14.12
C PHE A 131 12.47 18.99 14.47
N ASN A 132 12.55 18.15 13.44
CA ASN A 132 12.94 16.76 13.63
C ASN A 132 14.38 16.71 14.17
N ASN A 133 14.65 15.99 15.26
CA ASN A 133 16.02 15.90 15.81
C ASN A 133 16.77 14.66 15.30
N THR A 134 16.10 13.80 14.53
CA THR A 134 16.64 12.70 13.72
C THR A 134 16.49 13.02 12.22
N SER A 135 17.11 12.23 11.34
CA SER A 135 16.93 12.39 9.89
C SER A 135 15.47 12.14 9.50
N GLY A 136 14.97 12.83 8.47
CA GLY A 136 13.60 12.69 7.97
C GLY A 136 12.70 13.93 8.22
N VAL A 137 11.50 13.90 7.66
CA VAL A 137 10.49 14.95 7.83
C VAL A 137 9.67 14.68 9.11
N ILE A 138 9.22 15.73 9.77
CA ILE A 138 8.33 15.62 10.93
C ILE A 138 6.90 15.97 10.51
N SER A 139 5.99 15.01 10.67
CA SER A 139 4.54 15.23 10.61
C SER A 139 3.93 14.87 11.96
N GLY A 140 2.78 15.44 12.29
CA GLY A 140 2.15 15.16 13.57
C GLY A 140 0.83 15.88 13.80
N THR A 141 0.13 15.45 14.84
CA THR A 141 -1.07 16.10 15.35
C THR A 141 -0.80 16.67 16.73
N LEU A 142 -1.40 17.81 17.05
CA LEU A 142 -1.48 18.29 18.44
C LEU A 142 -2.62 17.58 19.21
N GLY A 143 -3.44 16.76 18.53
CA GLY A 143 -4.60 16.09 19.10
C GLY A 143 -5.86 16.95 19.08
N GLU A 144 -7.04 16.32 19.02
CA GLU A 144 -8.33 17.03 18.99
C GLU A 144 -8.63 17.79 20.29
N ASP A 145 -8.05 17.34 21.40
CA ASP A 145 -8.17 17.97 22.72
C ASP A 145 -7.17 19.12 22.95
N PHE A 146 -6.33 19.44 21.95
CA PHE A 146 -5.36 20.52 22.07
C PHE A 146 -6.05 21.88 22.27
N SER A 147 -5.67 22.58 23.34
CA SER A 147 -6.26 23.86 23.72
C SER A 147 -5.32 25.06 23.56
N GLY A 148 -4.15 24.84 22.96
CA GLY A 148 -3.21 25.91 22.66
C GLY A 148 -3.76 26.91 21.64
N THR A 149 -3.18 28.11 21.64
CA THR A 149 -3.63 29.26 20.86
C THR A 149 -2.53 29.85 19.98
N ILE A 150 -1.28 29.39 20.15
CA ILE A 150 -0.15 29.85 19.36
C ILE A 150 0.02 29.01 18.08
N PRO A 151 0.44 29.61 16.96
CA PRO A 151 0.70 28.86 15.74
C PRO A 151 1.91 27.95 15.91
N VAL A 152 1.77 26.70 15.43
CA VAL A 152 2.80 25.66 15.48
C VAL A 152 3.06 25.11 14.08
N ILE A 153 4.33 25.07 13.69
CA ILE A 153 4.78 24.50 12.43
C ILE A 153 5.93 23.52 12.65
N ALA A 154 6.10 22.60 11.69
CA ALA A 154 7.16 21.60 11.67
C ALA A 154 8.20 21.96 10.59
N ILE A 155 9.49 21.69 10.84
CA ILE A 155 10.57 21.88 9.87
C ILE A 155 11.57 20.71 9.90
N SER A 156 12.42 20.61 8.88
CA SER A 156 13.42 19.54 8.78
C SER A 156 14.50 19.63 9.88
N GLN A 157 15.20 18.51 10.12
CA GLN A 157 16.35 18.47 11.03
C GLN A 157 17.46 19.46 10.64
N ASN A 158 17.74 19.53 9.34
CA ASN A 158 18.79 20.41 8.81
C ASN A 158 18.42 21.88 9.05
N ASP A 159 17.17 22.27 8.77
CA ASP A 159 16.71 23.63 8.98
C ASP A 159 16.69 23.99 10.46
N GLY A 160 16.19 23.11 11.33
CA GLY A 160 16.24 23.30 12.78
C GLY A 160 17.66 23.53 13.29
N THR A 161 18.61 22.73 12.80
CA THR A 161 20.03 22.87 13.16
C THR A 161 20.63 24.20 12.67
N LEU A 162 20.21 24.68 11.50
CA LEU A 162 20.59 26.01 11.01
C LEU A 162 19.98 27.13 11.87
N LEU A 163 18.71 27.01 12.26
CA LEU A 163 18.00 28.00 13.06
C LEU A 163 18.52 28.11 14.50
N LEU A 164 19.09 27.03 15.07
CA LEU A 164 19.80 27.08 16.35
C LEU A 164 20.97 28.08 16.34
N ASN A 165 21.54 28.38 15.16
CA ASN A 165 22.59 29.38 14.99
C ASN A 165 22.04 30.80 14.69
N GLN A 166 20.71 30.97 14.68
CA GLN A 166 20.03 32.21 14.30
C GLN A 166 18.99 32.66 15.33
N LEU A 167 19.12 32.28 16.61
CA LEU A 167 18.09 32.54 17.63
C LEU A 167 17.76 34.04 17.84
N GLU A 168 18.70 34.94 17.56
CA GLU A 168 18.49 36.39 17.67
C GLU A 168 17.76 37.00 16.45
N SER A 169 17.58 36.24 15.38
CA SER A 169 16.82 36.66 14.20
C SER A 169 15.31 36.63 14.48
N ILE A 170 14.58 37.53 13.82
CA ILE A 170 13.11 37.48 13.80
C ILE A 170 12.69 36.32 12.90
N ALA A 171 11.92 35.40 13.48
CA ALA A 171 11.16 34.39 12.77
C ALA A 171 9.72 34.86 12.62
N THR A 172 9.12 34.61 11.45
CA THR A 172 7.70 34.86 11.18
C THR A 172 7.06 33.55 10.75
N ILE A 173 6.12 33.07 11.56
CA ILE A 173 5.27 31.92 11.29
C ILE A 173 3.93 32.44 10.77
N ASN A 174 3.42 31.83 9.72
CA ASN A 174 2.06 32.06 9.25
C ASN A 174 1.37 30.73 8.99
N ILE A 175 0.16 30.57 9.52
CA ILE A 175 -0.72 29.41 9.31
C ILE A 175 -2.06 29.97 8.83
N SER A 176 -2.50 29.61 7.64
CA SER A 176 -3.73 30.15 7.07
C SER A 176 -4.99 29.66 7.78
N GLU A 177 -6.05 30.47 7.80
CA GLU A 177 -7.39 30.03 8.23
C GLU A 177 -8.09 29.19 7.16
N GLN A 178 -7.60 29.22 5.92
CA GLN A 178 -8.20 28.51 4.79
C GLN A 178 -7.46 27.21 4.51
N VAL A 179 -8.19 26.11 4.64
CA VAL A 179 -7.79 24.81 4.14
C VAL A 179 -7.70 24.90 2.61
N ALA A 180 -6.49 24.83 2.08
CA ALA A 180 -6.24 24.69 0.66
C ALA A 180 -6.21 23.20 0.32
N LEU A 181 -6.84 22.82 -0.79
CA LEU A 181 -6.66 21.47 -1.32
C LEU A 181 -5.22 21.37 -1.82
N SER A 182 -4.43 20.52 -1.17
CA SER A 182 -3.05 20.22 -1.53
C SER A 182 -2.96 18.81 -2.08
N GLN A 183 -1.86 18.52 -2.76
CA GLN A 183 -1.55 17.19 -3.25
C GLN A 183 -0.08 16.85 -3.03
N THR A 184 0.18 15.55 -2.87
CA THR A 184 1.52 14.99 -2.97
C THR A 184 1.51 13.95 -4.08
N ALA A 185 2.51 14.00 -4.95
CA ALA A 185 2.66 13.02 -6.03
C ALA A 185 3.53 11.85 -5.58
N THR A 186 3.11 10.63 -5.91
CA THR A 186 3.86 9.41 -5.59
C THR A 186 4.51 8.79 -6.81
N CYS A 187 3.79 8.77 -7.93
CA CYS A 187 4.26 8.17 -9.19
C CYS A 187 3.78 8.98 -10.40
N GLY A 188 4.48 8.80 -11.51
CA GLY A 188 4.02 9.19 -12.84
C GLY A 188 3.02 8.18 -13.43
N ALA A 189 2.33 8.62 -14.46
CA ALA A 189 1.43 7.82 -15.27
C ALA A 189 1.22 8.49 -16.64
N SER A 190 0.54 7.81 -17.56
CA SER A 190 0.18 8.36 -18.87
C SER A 190 -1.28 8.11 -19.21
N PHE A 191 -1.97 9.15 -19.69
CA PHE A 191 -3.33 9.02 -20.17
C PHE A 191 -3.36 8.42 -21.57
N ILE A 192 -4.04 7.28 -21.71
CA ILE A 192 -4.14 6.52 -22.98
C ILE A 192 -5.51 6.64 -23.65
N GLY A 193 -6.39 7.50 -23.11
CA GLY A 193 -7.66 7.88 -23.73
C GLY A 193 -8.90 7.43 -22.96
N GLU A 194 -10.02 8.09 -23.26
CA GLU A 194 -11.32 7.91 -22.60
C GLU A 194 -11.25 8.07 -21.08
N ARG A 195 -11.00 6.99 -20.34
CA ARG A 195 -10.94 6.92 -18.88
C ARG A 195 -9.77 6.07 -18.41
N TRP A 196 -8.82 5.77 -19.29
CA TRP A 196 -7.75 4.82 -19.06
C TRP A 196 -6.42 5.54 -18.88
N VAL A 197 -5.72 5.15 -17.82
CA VAL A 197 -4.41 5.66 -17.45
C VAL A 197 -3.48 4.45 -17.27
N LEU A 198 -2.26 4.57 -17.78
CA LEU A 198 -1.23 3.53 -17.72
C LEU A 198 -0.15 3.94 -16.72
N THR A 199 0.27 3.01 -15.87
CA THR A 199 1.32 3.21 -14.86
C THR A 199 2.02 1.87 -14.53
N ALA A 200 2.90 1.86 -13.55
CA ALA A 200 3.57 0.66 -13.05
C ALA A 200 2.69 -0.05 -11.99
N SER A 201 2.79 -1.38 -11.89
CA SER A 201 2.08 -2.15 -10.85
C SER A 201 2.58 -1.79 -9.46
N HIS A 202 3.89 -1.62 -9.27
CA HIS A 202 4.46 -1.29 -7.97
C HIS A 202 3.98 0.06 -7.40
N CYS A 203 3.50 0.98 -8.26
CA CYS A 203 2.94 2.26 -7.84
C CYS A 203 1.51 2.14 -7.26
N VAL A 204 0.83 1.02 -7.52
CA VAL A 204 -0.58 0.84 -7.20
C VAL A 204 -0.89 -0.47 -6.47
N ASP A 205 0.13 -1.28 -6.20
CA ASP A 205 0.03 -2.47 -5.37
C ASP A 205 -0.38 -2.07 -3.94
N GLY A 206 -1.41 -2.69 -3.41
CA GLY A 206 -2.02 -2.31 -2.12
C GLY A 206 -2.68 -0.93 -2.07
N ALA A 207 -2.72 -0.16 -3.16
CA ALA A 207 -3.18 1.22 -3.10
C ALA A 207 -4.67 1.38 -2.79
N ASN A 208 -4.99 2.31 -1.89
CA ASN A 208 -6.37 2.64 -1.55
C ASN A 208 -6.94 3.72 -2.49
N ILE A 209 -7.79 3.31 -3.42
CA ILE A 209 -8.41 4.18 -4.45
C ILE A 209 -9.33 5.29 -3.88
N ASN A 210 -9.72 5.20 -2.61
CA ASN A 210 -10.47 6.27 -1.96
C ASN A 210 -9.59 7.52 -1.76
N PHE A 211 -8.29 7.33 -1.50
CA PHE A 211 -7.32 8.40 -1.30
C PHE A 211 -6.51 8.68 -2.56
N LEU A 212 -6.10 7.64 -3.29
CA LEU A 212 -5.34 7.80 -4.53
C LEU A 212 -6.21 8.40 -5.64
N LYS A 213 -5.67 9.41 -6.32
CA LYS A 213 -6.28 10.11 -7.46
C LYS A 213 -5.28 10.22 -8.61
N VAL A 214 -5.77 10.70 -9.76
CA VAL A 214 -4.94 10.98 -10.94
C VAL A 214 -5.14 12.39 -11.44
N ASN A 215 -4.08 13.17 -11.60
CA ASN A 215 -4.11 14.39 -12.41
C ASN A 215 -3.71 14.06 -13.84
N ILE A 216 -4.51 14.47 -14.81
CA ILE A 216 -4.25 14.25 -16.23
C ILE A 216 -3.81 15.55 -16.87
N GLY A 217 -2.74 15.50 -17.67
CA GLY A 217 -2.14 16.69 -18.30
C GLY A 217 -1.45 17.59 -17.29
N GLU A 218 -0.94 16.98 -16.23
CA GLU A 218 -0.30 17.67 -15.11
C GLU A 218 1.06 18.24 -15.55
N TYR A 219 1.38 19.43 -15.05
CA TYR A 219 2.64 20.11 -15.31
C TYR A 219 3.28 20.65 -14.04
N ASP A 220 2.47 21.20 -13.13
CA ASP A 220 2.90 21.87 -11.91
C ASP A 220 2.16 21.27 -10.72
N LEU A 221 2.85 20.40 -9.98
CA LEU A 221 2.25 19.66 -8.87
C LEU A 221 1.75 20.57 -7.75
N SER A 222 2.16 21.85 -7.71
CA SER A 222 1.72 22.82 -6.71
C SER A 222 0.27 23.32 -6.91
N ASP A 223 -0.33 23.14 -8.09
CA ASP A 223 -1.67 23.67 -8.41
C ASP A 223 -2.66 22.64 -8.98
N GLY A 224 -2.27 21.37 -9.05
CA GLY A 224 -3.06 20.28 -9.63
C GLY A 224 -4.24 19.75 -8.80
N ALA A 225 -4.26 20.01 -7.47
CA ALA A 225 -5.07 19.22 -6.53
C ALA A 225 -6.57 19.25 -6.81
N ALA A 226 -7.09 20.40 -7.27
CA ALA A 226 -8.51 20.55 -7.63
C ALA A 226 -8.91 19.81 -8.92
N ASN A 227 -7.95 19.41 -9.74
CA ASN A 227 -8.18 18.72 -11.01
C ASN A 227 -8.12 17.19 -10.88
N ALA A 228 -7.77 16.68 -9.71
CA ALA A 228 -7.57 15.26 -9.44
C ALA A 228 -8.83 14.42 -9.69
N LYS A 229 -8.65 13.36 -10.48
CA LYS A 229 -9.72 12.46 -10.92
C LYS A 229 -9.79 11.22 -10.04
N ALA A 230 -11.02 10.84 -9.70
CA ALA A 230 -11.28 9.64 -8.92
C ALA A 230 -11.00 8.37 -9.74
N ILE A 231 -10.34 7.42 -9.10
CA ILE A 231 -10.10 6.09 -9.62
C ILE A 231 -11.33 5.22 -9.33
N LYS A 232 -11.80 4.50 -10.35
CA LYS A 232 -12.88 3.51 -10.21
C LYS A 232 -12.34 2.15 -9.81
N ARG A 233 -11.20 1.75 -10.37
CA ARG A 233 -10.52 0.46 -10.11
C ARG A 233 -9.15 0.42 -10.79
N ILE A 234 -8.33 -0.53 -10.36
CA ILE A 234 -6.95 -0.73 -10.82
C ILE A 234 -6.75 -2.18 -11.26
N TYR A 235 -6.28 -2.37 -12.47
CA TYR A 235 -5.93 -3.67 -13.05
C TYR A 235 -4.41 -3.80 -13.09
N MET A 236 -3.84 -4.58 -12.17
CA MET A 236 -2.42 -4.96 -12.27
C MET A 236 -2.24 -6.12 -13.24
N HIS A 237 -1.08 -6.21 -13.87
CA HIS A 237 -0.77 -7.37 -14.70
C HIS A 237 -0.82 -8.66 -13.85
N PRO A 238 -1.53 -9.71 -14.29
CA PRO A 238 -1.72 -10.93 -13.50
C PRO A 238 -0.43 -11.64 -13.12
N GLU A 239 0.59 -11.53 -13.96
CA GLU A 239 1.92 -12.13 -13.75
C GLU A 239 2.95 -11.11 -13.23
N TYR A 240 2.49 -10.00 -12.63
CA TYR A 240 3.38 -9.03 -12.00
C TYR A 240 4.24 -9.72 -10.94
N ASN A 241 5.55 -9.44 -10.96
CA ASN A 241 6.55 -9.97 -10.04
C ASN A 241 6.77 -11.50 -10.14
N GLU A 242 6.25 -12.17 -11.18
CA GLU A 242 6.50 -13.59 -11.39
C GLU A 242 7.85 -13.87 -12.09
N GLY A 243 8.60 -14.83 -11.54
CA GLY A 243 9.87 -15.33 -12.07
C GLY A 243 11.09 -14.46 -11.75
N SER A 244 10.94 -13.14 -11.80
CA SER A 244 11.98 -12.17 -11.41
C SER A 244 11.35 -10.91 -10.82
N SER A 245 12.08 -10.24 -9.93
CA SER A 245 11.63 -9.02 -9.26
C SER A 245 11.17 -7.96 -10.26
N LEU A 246 10.01 -7.34 -10.03
CA LEU A 246 9.41 -6.28 -10.86
C LEU A 246 9.21 -6.67 -12.34
N ASN A 247 9.13 -7.96 -12.65
CA ASN A 247 8.72 -8.39 -13.98
C ASN A 247 7.23 -8.08 -14.21
N ASN A 248 6.86 -7.80 -15.46
CA ASN A 248 5.50 -7.41 -15.83
C ASN A 248 4.93 -6.25 -14.99
N ASP A 249 5.78 -5.26 -14.66
CA ASP A 249 5.44 -4.09 -13.85
C ASP A 249 4.61 -3.06 -14.64
N ILE A 250 3.32 -3.37 -14.83
CA ILE A 250 2.38 -2.57 -15.59
C ILE A 250 0.97 -2.69 -15.01
N ALA A 251 0.32 -1.55 -14.83
CA ALA A 251 -1.05 -1.45 -14.37
C ALA A 251 -1.88 -0.48 -15.20
N LEU A 252 -3.18 -0.78 -15.29
CA LEU A 252 -4.20 0.08 -15.89
C LEU A 252 -5.13 0.60 -14.81
N ILE A 253 -5.33 1.90 -14.81
CA ILE A 253 -6.30 2.58 -13.96
C ILE A 253 -7.52 2.92 -14.81
N GLU A 254 -8.71 2.51 -14.36
CA GLU A 254 -9.99 3.01 -14.89
C GLU A 254 -10.46 4.18 -14.02
N LEU A 255 -10.70 5.33 -14.62
CA LEU A 255 -11.27 6.50 -13.95
C LEU A 255 -12.80 6.37 -13.86
N VAL A 256 -13.37 7.01 -12.83
CA VAL A 256 -14.85 7.08 -12.67
C VAL A 256 -15.50 7.80 -13.85
N GLU A 257 -14.85 8.86 -14.34
CA GLU A 257 -15.34 9.70 -15.42
C GLU A 257 -14.43 9.62 -16.65
N THR A 258 -15.03 9.79 -17.82
CA THR A 258 -14.24 10.00 -19.05
C THR A 258 -13.66 11.41 -19.07
N VAL A 259 -12.44 11.51 -19.59
CA VAL A 259 -11.67 12.75 -19.68
C VAL A 259 -11.42 13.07 -21.15
N ASN A 260 -11.81 14.29 -21.55
CA ASN A 260 -11.55 14.79 -22.89
C ASN A 260 -10.17 15.48 -22.93
N ASN A 261 -9.12 14.67 -23.05
CA ASN A 261 -7.74 15.13 -23.09
C ASN A 261 -6.96 14.36 -24.16
N PRO A 262 -5.89 14.92 -24.77
CA PRO A 262 -5.06 14.16 -25.70
C PRO A 262 -4.46 12.93 -25.02
N ALA A 263 -4.53 11.80 -25.72
CA ALA A 263 -3.97 10.52 -25.27
C ALA A 263 -2.61 10.27 -25.91
N VAL A 264 -1.71 9.63 -25.17
CA VAL A 264 -0.49 9.07 -25.76
C VAL A 264 -0.83 7.83 -26.59
N THR A 265 -0.08 7.60 -27.66
CA THR A 265 -0.19 6.36 -28.43
C THR A 265 0.85 5.35 -27.96
N LEU A 266 0.49 4.07 -27.95
CA LEU A 266 1.39 2.98 -27.51
C LEU A 266 2.14 2.41 -28.71
N LEU A 267 3.44 2.15 -28.53
CA LEU A 267 4.29 1.55 -29.56
C LEU A 267 4.25 0.02 -29.46
N ASP A 268 4.23 -0.66 -30.61
CA ASP A 268 4.22 -2.12 -30.67
C ASP A 268 5.59 -2.75 -30.31
N TYR A 269 5.56 -4.04 -29.98
CA TYR A 269 6.74 -4.79 -29.56
C TYR A 269 7.86 -4.80 -30.61
N ASP A 270 7.54 -5.10 -31.86
CA ASP A 270 8.55 -5.26 -32.90
C ASP A 270 9.26 -3.95 -33.20
N THR A 271 8.52 -2.86 -33.33
CA THR A 271 9.09 -1.52 -33.50
C THR A 271 9.94 -1.14 -32.28
N SER A 272 9.44 -1.37 -31.06
CA SER A 272 10.20 -1.10 -29.83
C SER A 272 11.55 -1.84 -29.80
N ARG A 273 11.57 -3.10 -30.25
CA ARG A 273 12.77 -3.94 -30.31
C ARG A 273 13.77 -3.42 -31.34
N GLN A 274 13.31 -3.01 -32.52
CA GLN A 274 14.20 -2.47 -33.56
C GLN A 274 14.83 -1.13 -33.14
N LEU A 275 14.08 -0.25 -32.48
CA LEU A 275 14.62 1.02 -31.97
C LEU A 275 15.68 0.77 -30.89
N ALA A 276 15.46 -0.20 -30.00
CA ALA A 276 16.43 -0.60 -28.98
C ALA A 276 17.71 -1.18 -29.58
N LEU A 277 17.61 -2.06 -30.58
CA LEU A 277 18.76 -2.62 -31.32
C LEU A 277 19.59 -1.55 -32.03
N ALA A 278 18.97 -0.43 -32.42
CA ALA A 278 19.62 0.70 -33.07
C ALA A 278 20.16 1.75 -32.08
N ASN A 279 20.00 1.53 -30.77
CA ASN A 279 20.34 2.51 -29.72
C ASN A 279 19.71 3.89 -29.98
N ASN A 280 18.46 3.89 -30.46
CA ASN A 280 17.75 5.15 -30.75
C ASN A 280 17.50 5.97 -29.47
N SER A 281 17.40 7.28 -29.66
CA SER A 281 17.03 8.23 -28.61
C SER A 281 15.59 7.99 -28.11
N ALA A 282 15.40 8.07 -26.80
CA ALA A 282 14.12 8.09 -26.10
C ALA A 282 14.10 9.21 -25.05
N THR A 283 12.91 9.67 -24.69
CA THR A 283 12.70 10.74 -23.70
C THR A 283 11.87 10.20 -22.54
N VAL A 284 12.35 10.35 -21.31
CA VAL A 284 11.53 10.16 -20.11
C VAL A 284 11.16 11.52 -19.53
N ILE A 285 9.95 11.62 -19.00
CA ILE A 285 9.39 12.83 -18.40
C ILE A 285 8.78 12.51 -17.03
N GLY A 286 8.90 13.43 -16.08
CA GLY A 286 8.38 13.24 -14.72
C GLY A 286 8.82 14.30 -13.72
N TRP A 287 8.55 14.01 -12.45
CA TRP A 287 8.81 14.86 -11.28
C TRP A 287 9.70 14.15 -10.25
N GLY A 288 10.54 13.23 -10.72
CA GLY A 288 11.48 12.53 -9.86
C GLY A 288 12.59 13.43 -9.33
N ASN A 289 13.31 12.89 -8.34
CA ASN A 289 14.46 13.51 -7.73
C ASN A 289 15.49 13.99 -8.77
N ILE A 290 16.06 15.17 -8.55
CA ILE A 290 17.00 15.83 -9.48
C ILE A 290 18.48 15.69 -9.05
N ASN A 291 18.74 14.92 -8.00
CA ASN A 291 20.07 14.64 -7.48
C ASN A 291 20.41 13.17 -7.74
N ALA A 292 21.48 12.90 -8.49
CA ALA A 292 21.99 11.53 -8.66
C ALA A 292 22.69 11.05 -7.40
N TYR A 293 22.71 9.74 -7.28
CA TYR A 293 23.49 9.00 -6.31
C TYR A 293 23.74 7.59 -6.84
N GLY A 294 24.89 7.01 -6.53
CA GLY A 294 25.22 5.63 -6.88
C GLY A 294 24.74 4.64 -5.81
N PRO A 295 24.91 3.32 -6.06
CA PRO A 295 24.49 2.26 -5.12
C PRO A 295 25.17 2.31 -3.74
N ASN A 296 26.34 2.93 -3.64
CA ASN A 296 27.10 3.04 -2.39
C ASN A 296 27.01 4.43 -1.75
N ASP A 297 26.25 5.34 -2.34
CA ASP A 297 26.05 6.68 -1.81
C ASP A 297 24.85 6.68 -0.85
N GLU A 298 24.91 7.48 0.21
CA GLU A 298 23.70 7.78 1.00
C GLU A 298 22.70 8.50 0.09
N SER A 299 21.44 8.05 0.12
CA SER A 299 20.38 8.68 -0.68
C SER A 299 20.24 10.15 -0.28
N PRO A 300 20.30 11.10 -1.24
CA PRO A 300 20.16 12.51 -0.94
C PRO A 300 18.75 12.81 -0.43
N PRO A 301 18.54 13.95 0.28
CA PRO A 301 17.19 14.42 0.61
C PRO A 301 16.28 14.48 -0.62
N ASN A 302 14.98 14.28 -0.41
CA ASN A 302 13.97 14.42 -1.46
C ASN A 302 14.15 15.78 -2.16
N SER A 303 14.22 15.75 -3.48
CA SER A 303 14.47 16.89 -4.35
C SER A 303 13.52 16.91 -5.54
N GLN A 304 12.36 16.27 -5.41
CA GLN A 304 11.32 16.26 -6.43
C GLN A 304 10.89 17.71 -6.76
N PRO A 305 10.91 18.11 -8.03
CA PRO A 305 10.46 19.42 -8.44
C PRO A 305 8.95 19.45 -8.63
N ASP A 306 8.30 20.60 -8.40
CA ASP A 306 6.87 20.76 -8.74
C ASP A 306 6.62 20.73 -10.25
N LYS A 307 7.57 21.28 -11.02
CA LYS A 307 7.43 21.45 -12.47
C LYS A 307 8.05 20.30 -13.25
N LEU A 308 7.28 19.81 -14.22
CA LEU A 308 7.62 18.67 -15.05
C LEU A 308 8.99 18.84 -15.71
N ARG A 309 9.78 17.78 -15.63
CA ARG A 309 11.12 17.68 -16.23
C ARG A 309 11.15 16.67 -17.36
N ARG A 310 12.16 16.78 -18.21
CA ARG A 310 12.43 15.80 -19.28
C ARG A 310 13.92 15.52 -19.43
N VAL A 311 14.24 14.29 -19.83
CA VAL A 311 15.61 13.89 -20.17
C VAL A 311 15.63 12.96 -21.37
N GLU A 312 16.65 13.12 -22.21
CA GLU A 312 16.91 12.27 -23.36
C GLU A 312 17.93 11.19 -23.00
N LEU A 313 17.62 9.93 -23.34
CA LEU A 313 18.38 8.72 -23.06
C LEU A 313 18.57 7.92 -24.35
N SER A 314 19.55 7.03 -24.37
CA SER A 314 19.76 6.04 -25.43
C SER A 314 19.15 4.72 -25.02
N LEU A 315 18.34 4.10 -25.88
CA LEU A 315 17.82 2.75 -25.65
C LEU A 315 18.95 1.70 -25.72
N LEU A 316 18.75 0.57 -25.04
CA LEU A 316 19.61 -0.62 -25.14
C LEU A 316 18.79 -1.82 -25.59
N SER A 317 19.40 -2.69 -26.39
CA SER A 317 18.88 -4.04 -26.60
C SER A 317 18.90 -4.81 -25.26
N ASN A 318 18.04 -5.82 -25.11
CA ASN A 318 18.04 -6.64 -23.89
C ASN A 318 19.38 -7.36 -23.68
N GLU A 319 20.10 -7.73 -24.75
CA GLU A 319 21.45 -8.31 -24.65
C GLU A 319 22.45 -7.28 -24.11
N GLN A 320 22.46 -6.07 -24.66
CA GLN A 320 23.32 -4.98 -24.16
C GLN A 320 23.01 -4.66 -22.69
N CYS A 321 21.72 -4.56 -22.34
CA CYS A 321 21.33 -4.27 -20.96
C CYS A 321 21.76 -5.37 -19.98
N LYS A 322 21.61 -6.64 -20.37
CA LYS A 322 22.07 -7.79 -19.56
C LYS A 322 23.57 -7.77 -19.36
N ASP A 323 24.34 -7.50 -20.42
CA ASP A 323 25.80 -7.44 -20.35
C ASP A 323 26.26 -6.28 -19.44
N THR A 324 25.67 -5.08 -19.61
CA THR A 324 25.99 -3.91 -18.80
C THR A 324 25.65 -4.14 -17.32
N LEU A 325 24.45 -4.63 -17.01
CA LEU A 325 24.05 -4.89 -15.63
C LEU A 325 24.90 -5.99 -14.99
N ALA A 326 25.23 -7.06 -15.73
CA ALA A 326 26.05 -8.14 -15.19
C ALA A 326 27.46 -7.65 -14.85
N GLN A 327 28.04 -6.79 -15.70
CA GLN A 327 29.30 -6.12 -15.39
C GLN A 327 29.16 -5.24 -14.14
N ALA A 328 28.13 -4.40 -14.07
CA ALA A 328 27.93 -3.46 -12.97
C ALA A 328 27.73 -4.18 -11.62
N TYR A 329 26.92 -5.24 -11.56
CA TYR A 329 26.77 -6.06 -10.36
C TYR A 329 28.05 -6.80 -9.98
N THR A 330 28.82 -7.29 -10.97
CA THR A 330 30.12 -7.93 -10.71
C THR A 330 31.09 -6.97 -10.04
N GLU A 331 31.15 -5.72 -10.52
CA GLU A 331 31.99 -4.68 -9.94
C GLU A 331 31.51 -4.24 -8.55
N LEU A 332 30.19 -4.15 -8.36
CA LEU A 332 29.58 -3.73 -7.10
C LEU A 332 29.77 -4.75 -5.98
N GLU A 333 29.51 -6.03 -6.26
CA GLU A 333 29.46 -7.09 -5.23
C GLU A 333 30.73 -7.93 -5.14
N GLY A 334 31.63 -7.84 -6.13
CA GLY A 334 32.84 -8.66 -6.20
C GLY A 334 32.55 -10.15 -6.46
N ILE A 335 31.37 -10.47 -7.00
CA ILE A 335 30.93 -11.81 -7.40
C ILE A 335 30.67 -11.79 -8.90
N ASP A 336 31.18 -12.78 -9.64
CA ASP A 336 30.96 -12.85 -11.09
C ASP A 336 29.48 -13.12 -11.44
N TYR A 337 28.80 -12.12 -12.01
CA TYR A 337 27.45 -12.23 -12.56
C TYR A 337 27.51 -12.50 -14.07
N LEU A 338 26.74 -13.48 -14.54
CA LEU A 338 26.51 -13.72 -15.96
C LEU A 338 25.30 -12.92 -16.47
N PRO A 339 25.26 -12.51 -17.75
CA PRO A 339 24.16 -11.73 -18.34
C PRO A 339 22.76 -12.32 -18.13
N ASN A 340 22.63 -13.64 -18.04
CA ASN A 340 21.34 -14.30 -17.81
C ASN A 340 20.90 -14.35 -16.34
N GLN A 341 21.72 -13.85 -15.41
CA GLN A 341 21.43 -13.86 -13.96
C GLN A 341 20.84 -12.54 -13.46
N VAL A 342 20.86 -11.47 -14.27
CA VAL A 342 20.42 -10.13 -13.88
C VAL A 342 18.92 -9.85 -14.08
N GLY A 343 18.14 -10.89 -14.42
CA GLY A 343 16.68 -10.81 -14.40
C GLY A 343 16.00 -10.05 -15.54
N ILE A 344 16.71 -9.57 -16.57
CA ILE A 344 16.08 -8.86 -17.70
C ILE A 344 15.31 -9.81 -18.62
N THR A 345 14.01 -9.56 -18.79
CA THR A 345 13.09 -10.34 -19.63
C THR A 345 12.68 -9.56 -20.89
N ASP A 346 11.94 -10.19 -21.82
CA ASP A 346 11.38 -9.50 -23.00
C ASP A 346 10.27 -8.49 -22.64
N SER A 347 9.70 -8.63 -21.44
CA SER A 347 8.78 -7.66 -20.83
C SER A 347 9.47 -6.36 -20.40
N MET A 348 10.81 -6.28 -20.51
CA MET A 348 11.60 -5.12 -20.09
C MET A 348 12.34 -4.49 -21.27
N ILE A 349 12.61 -3.19 -21.15
CA ILE A 349 13.48 -2.40 -22.03
C ILE A 349 14.34 -1.48 -21.16
N CYS A 350 15.59 -1.27 -21.55
CA CYS A 350 16.50 -0.41 -20.79
C CYS A 350 16.87 0.85 -21.56
N ALA A 351 17.18 1.92 -20.84
CA ALA A 351 17.71 3.15 -21.40
C ALA A 351 18.80 3.71 -20.49
N GLU A 352 19.78 4.39 -21.06
CA GLU A 352 20.88 5.00 -20.31
C GLU A 352 21.25 6.37 -20.88
N PHE A 353 21.87 7.19 -20.06
CA PHE A 353 22.68 8.29 -20.56
C PHE A 353 24.16 7.90 -20.48
N LEU A 354 24.84 7.90 -21.62
CA LEU A 354 26.26 7.54 -21.68
C LEU A 354 27.10 8.41 -20.74
N GLY A 355 27.68 7.79 -19.72
CA GLY A 355 28.49 8.45 -18.69
C GLY A 355 27.73 8.90 -17.44
N GLY A 356 26.44 8.56 -17.32
CA GLY A 356 25.61 8.84 -16.14
C GLY A 356 25.26 10.32 -15.94
N GLY A 357 24.67 10.62 -14.79
CA GLY A 357 24.22 11.96 -14.41
C GLY A 357 22.88 12.39 -15.04
N LYS A 358 22.25 11.50 -15.81
CA LYS A 358 20.90 11.65 -16.37
C LYS A 358 20.19 10.31 -16.45
N GLY A 359 18.94 10.27 -16.01
CA GLY A 359 18.13 9.05 -15.94
C GLY A 359 16.78 9.35 -15.30
N SER A 360 15.95 8.31 -15.14
CA SER A 360 14.80 8.34 -14.24
C SER A 360 15.24 8.19 -12.80
N CYS A 361 14.51 8.81 -11.88
CA CYS A 361 14.81 8.78 -10.45
C CYS A 361 13.57 8.46 -9.62
N GLN A 362 13.73 8.35 -8.31
CA GLN A 362 12.62 8.17 -7.37
C GLN A 362 11.60 9.28 -7.56
N GLY A 363 10.33 8.91 -7.74
CA GLY A 363 9.23 9.80 -8.10
C GLY A 363 8.87 9.81 -9.60
N ASP A 364 9.73 9.30 -10.48
CA ASP A 364 9.40 9.12 -11.91
C ASP A 364 8.71 7.77 -12.19
N SER A 365 8.71 6.84 -11.23
CA SER A 365 8.09 5.52 -11.31
C SER A 365 6.69 5.57 -11.91
N GLY A 366 6.36 4.64 -12.81
CA GLY A 366 5.09 4.62 -13.54
C GLY A 366 4.99 5.65 -14.68
N GLY A 367 5.90 6.63 -14.75
CA GLY A 367 5.96 7.63 -15.82
C GLY A 367 6.34 7.05 -17.19
N PRO A 368 6.07 7.77 -18.29
CA PRO A 368 6.28 7.24 -19.63
C PRO A 368 7.71 7.44 -20.15
N LEU A 369 8.27 6.38 -20.76
CA LEU A 369 9.39 6.49 -21.69
C LEU A 369 8.85 6.60 -23.12
N LEU A 370 9.26 7.64 -23.83
CA LEU A 370 8.64 8.09 -25.08
C LEU A 370 9.67 8.12 -26.22
N VAL A 371 9.22 7.83 -27.44
CA VAL A 371 9.98 8.05 -28.67
C VAL A 371 9.18 8.92 -29.62
N ASN A 372 9.86 9.83 -30.32
CA ASN A 372 9.22 10.62 -31.37
C ASN A 372 9.44 9.93 -32.72
N THR A 373 8.38 9.31 -33.24
CA THR A 373 8.41 8.70 -34.57
C THR A 373 7.85 9.67 -35.60
N ASN A 374 7.88 9.30 -36.88
CA ASN A 374 7.22 10.09 -37.93
C ASN A 374 5.69 10.20 -37.75
N GLN A 375 5.12 9.53 -36.74
CA GLN A 375 3.71 9.56 -36.38
C GLN A 375 3.43 10.38 -35.09
N GLY A 376 4.46 11.00 -34.51
CA GLY A 376 4.39 11.75 -33.27
C GLY A 376 4.99 10.99 -32.08
N TRP A 377 4.74 11.51 -30.87
CA TRP A 377 5.19 10.88 -29.63
C TRP A 377 4.42 9.59 -29.34
N GLN A 378 5.15 8.51 -29.09
CA GLN A 378 4.61 7.21 -28.73
C GLN A 378 5.31 6.68 -27.50
N GLN A 379 4.57 6.04 -26.60
CA GLN A 379 5.12 5.43 -25.40
C GLN A 379 5.66 4.04 -25.71
N ILE A 380 6.92 3.82 -25.34
CA ILE A 380 7.66 2.58 -25.54
C ILE A 380 7.89 1.85 -24.20
N GLY A 381 7.91 2.57 -23.08
CA GLY A 381 8.17 2.02 -21.76
C GLY A 381 7.45 2.74 -20.63
N ILE A 382 7.49 2.13 -19.45
CA ILE A 382 7.00 2.66 -18.17
C ILE A 382 8.16 2.57 -17.19
N VAL A 383 8.51 3.67 -16.51
CA VAL A 383 9.59 3.70 -15.50
C VAL A 383 9.29 2.66 -14.43
N SER A 384 10.22 1.73 -14.20
CA SER A 384 10.04 0.61 -13.27
C SER A 384 11.08 0.66 -12.15
N TYR A 385 12.36 0.44 -12.45
CA TYR A 385 13.41 0.45 -11.44
C TYR A 385 14.80 0.82 -12.00
N GLY A 386 15.72 1.09 -11.09
CA GLY A 386 17.14 1.33 -11.34
C GLY A 386 17.96 1.09 -10.08
N VAL A 387 19.28 1.01 -10.22
CA VAL A 387 20.21 0.91 -9.09
C VAL A 387 20.90 2.27 -8.90
N GLY A 388 20.68 2.88 -7.74
CA GLY A 388 20.97 4.30 -7.56
C GLY A 388 19.99 5.18 -8.34
N CYS A 389 20.45 6.36 -8.73
CA CYS A 389 19.73 7.27 -9.61
C CYS A 389 20.69 7.91 -10.60
N ALA A 390 20.46 7.65 -11.89
CA ALA A 390 21.28 8.13 -12.99
C ALA A 390 22.77 7.79 -12.84
N ASP A 391 23.08 6.63 -12.28
CA ASP A 391 24.44 6.13 -12.16
C ASP A 391 25.03 5.82 -13.56
N ALA A 392 26.35 5.94 -13.71
CA ALA A 392 27.00 5.73 -14.99
C ALA A 392 27.13 4.25 -15.39
N ALA A 393 27.10 3.33 -14.43
CA ALA A 393 27.26 1.89 -14.64
C ALA A 393 25.91 1.16 -14.75
N PHE A 394 24.84 1.72 -14.19
CA PHE A 394 23.53 1.07 -14.12
C PHE A 394 22.51 1.75 -15.04
N PRO A 395 22.09 1.10 -16.14
CA PRO A 395 20.99 1.61 -16.97
C PRO A 395 19.66 1.54 -16.21
N ASP A 396 18.73 2.44 -16.56
CA ASP A 396 17.37 2.43 -16.05
C ASP A 396 16.55 1.34 -16.75
N VAL A 397 15.68 0.66 -16.01
CA VAL A 397 14.81 -0.42 -16.51
C VAL A 397 13.36 0.01 -16.53
N TYR A 398 12.69 -0.30 -17.65
CA TYR A 398 11.32 0.08 -17.93
C TYR A 398 10.51 -1.14 -18.34
N ALA A 399 9.23 -1.21 -17.95
CA ALA A 399 8.32 -2.21 -18.50
C ALA A 399 8.04 -1.89 -19.98
N ARG A 400 8.25 -2.84 -20.87
CA ARG A 400 8.13 -2.67 -22.33
C ARG A 400 6.67 -2.72 -22.76
N VAL A 401 6.07 -1.54 -22.95
CA VAL A 401 4.65 -1.35 -23.33
C VAL A 401 4.21 -2.24 -24.50
N GLY A 402 5.07 -2.38 -25.53
CA GLY A 402 4.76 -3.17 -26.71
C GLY A 402 4.42 -4.63 -26.42
N ASN A 403 4.98 -5.20 -25.35
CA ASN A 403 4.72 -6.58 -24.92
C ASN A 403 3.31 -6.77 -24.31
N PHE A 404 2.67 -5.68 -23.88
CA PHE A 404 1.41 -5.71 -23.14
C PHE A 404 0.22 -5.15 -23.92
N THR A 405 0.40 -4.82 -25.20
CA THR A 405 -0.66 -4.17 -25.99
C THR A 405 -1.94 -5.01 -26.10
N ASP A 406 -1.84 -6.34 -26.12
CA ASP A 406 -3.00 -7.23 -26.14
C ASP A 406 -3.70 -7.31 -24.78
N TRP A 407 -2.94 -7.35 -23.68
CA TRP A 407 -3.48 -7.23 -22.32
C TRP A 407 -4.20 -5.88 -22.10
N ILE A 408 -3.61 -4.78 -22.58
CA ILE A 408 -4.24 -3.46 -22.53
C ILE A 408 -5.55 -3.45 -23.32
N LYS A 409 -5.56 -3.99 -24.55
CA LYS A 409 -6.78 -4.03 -25.38
C LYS A 409 -7.86 -4.93 -24.80
N SER A 410 -7.50 -6.07 -24.22
CA SER A 410 -8.48 -7.00 -23.64
C SER A 410 -9.26 -6.35 -22.50
N ILE A 411 -8.61 -5.51 -21.70
CA ILE A 411 -9.25 -4.74 -20.64
C ILE A 411 -10.00 -3.54 -21.20
N THR A 412 -9.35 -2.71 -22.02
CA THR A 412 -9.90 -1.40 -22.42
C THR A 412 -10.96 -1.48 -23.52
N GLN A 413 -10.94 -2.52 -24.34
CA GLN A 413 -11.79 -2.67 -25.54
C GLN A 413 -12.43 -4.07 -25.66
N GLY A 414 -12.15 -4.97 -24.73
CA GLY A 414 -12.53 -6.38 -24.79
C GLY A 414 -13.42 -6.82 -23.62
N ILE A 415 -13.26 -8.07 -23.22
CA ILE A 415 -13.92 -8.65 -22.04
C ILE A 415 -12.92 -8.66 -20.89
N ALA A 416 -13.24 -7.92 -19.83
CA ALA A 416 -12.39 -7.76 -18.67
C ALA A 416 -13.01 -8.42 -17.43
N VAL A 417 -12.20 -9.12 -16.64
CA VAL A 417 -12.55 -9.46 -15.25
C VAL A 417 -12.26 -8.26 -14.38
N GLU A 418 -13.25 -7.75 -13.66
CA GLU A 418 -13.00 -6.65 -12.72
C GLU A 418 -12.13 -7.13 -11.56
N PRO A 419 -11.18 -6.29 -11.09
CA PRO A 419 -10.30 -6.65 -9.98
C PRO A 419 -11.12 -7.00 -8.74
N SER A 420 -10.71 -8.07 -8.06
CA SER A 420 -11.37 -8.58 -6.86
C SER A 420 -10.28 -9.00 -5.88
N PRO A 421 -10.52 -8.99 -4.56
CA PRO A 421 -9.56 -9.60 -3.66
C PRO A 421 -9.42 -11.11 -3.97
N ASP A 422 -8.46 -11.79 -3.35
CA ASP A 422 -8.41 -13.25 -3.34
C ASP A 422 -9.44 -13.86 -2.37
N PHE A 423 -9.51 -15.20 -2.28
CA PHE A 423 -10.26 -15.84 -1.20
C PHE A 423 -9.60 -15.56 0.15
N ALA A 424 -10.42 -15.44 1.20
CA ALA A 424 -9.89 -15.37 2.54
C ALA A 424 -9.25 -16.71 2.92
N ILE A 425 -8.37 -16.68 3.92
CA ILE A 425 -7.80 -17.90 4.50
C ILE A 425 -8.95 -18.82 4.93
N THR A 426 -8.95 -20.04 4.40
CA THR A 426 -10.08 -20.96 4.46
C THR A 426 -9.74 -22.16 5.33
N PRO A 427 -10.54 -22.48 6.37
CA PRO A 427 -10.38 -23.72 7.12
C PRO A 427 -10.50 -24.97 6.23
N GLN A 428 -9.67 -25.99 6.46
CA GLN A 428 -9.75 -27.23 5.69
C GLN A 428 -11.16 -27.86 5.78
N ASN A 429 -11.64 -28.39 4.66
CA ASN A 429 -12.98 -28.98 4.48
C ASN A 429 -14.13 -27.98 4.61
N THR A 430 -13.86 -26.69 4.46
CA THR A 430 -14.90 -25.68 4.24
C THR A 430 -14.86 -25.22 2.79
N ALA A 431 -16.00 -24.71 2.31
CA ALA A 431 -16.11 -24.14 0.99
C ALA A 431 -16.35 -22.64 1.09
N GLN A 432 -15.73 -21.87 0.19
CA GLN A 432 -15.98 -20.46 0.01
C GLN A 432 -16.48 -20.20 -1.41
N THR A 433 -17.28 -19.15 -1.54
CA THR A 433 -17.86 -18.73 -2.81
C THR A 433 -17.61 -17.25 -2.99
N LYS A 434 -17.23 -16.85 -4.20
CA LYS A 434 -16.97 -15.46 -4.56
C LYS A 434 -17.62 -15.11 -5.88
N GLN A 435 -18.18 -13.91 -5.96
CA GLN A 435 -18.67 -13.35 -7.22
C GLN A 435 -17.58 -12.52 -7.88
N LEU A 436 -17.34 -12.76 -9.16
CA LEU A 436 -16.50 -11.93 -10.01
C LEU A 436 -17.38 -11.22 -11.04
N THR A 437 -17.10 -9.94 -11.26
CA THR A 437 -17.81 -9.15 -12.27
C THR A 437 -17.04 -9.23 -13.58
N ILE A 438 -17.72 -9.58 -14.67
CA ILE A 438 -17.15 -9.58 -16.02
C ILE A 438 -17.79 -8.44 -16.79
N THR A 439 -16.98 -7.61 -17.44
CA THR A 439 -17.43 -6.41 -18.15
C THR A 439 -17.03 -6.47 -19.61
N ASN A 440 -17.98 -6.19 -20.51
CA ASN A 440 -17.73 -6.08 -21.94
C ASN A 440 -17.49 -4.60 -22.31
N ASN A 441 -16.22 -4.23 -22.42
CA ASN A 441 -15.79 -2.91 -22.86
C ASN A 441 -15.79 -2.74 -24.39
N SER A 442 -16.15 -3.78 -25.16
CA SER A 442 -16.29 -3.68 -26.61
C SER A 442 -17.60 -2.98 -27.02
N ASN A 443 -17.74 -2.74 -28.32
CA ASN A 443 -18.94 -2.18 -28.94
C ASN A 443 -19.89 -3.26 -29.50
N ILE A 444 -19.62 -4.54 -29.21
CA ILE A 444 -20.34 -5.69 -29.79
C ILE A 444 -20.76 -6.64 -28.66
N THR A 445 -21.91 -7.30 -28.81
CA THR A 445 -22.32 -8.38 -27.90
C THR A 445 -21.40 -9.59 -28.08
N ALA A 446 -20.83 -10.10 -26.99
CA ALA A 446 -19.93 -11.23 -27.00
C ALA A 446 -20.63 -12.50 -26.49
N SER A 447 -20.35 -13.64 -27.12
CA SER A 447 -20.67 -14.96 -26.59
C SER A 447 -19.46 -15.51 -25.87
N LEU A 448 -19.59 -15.88 -24.60
CA LEU A 448 -18.45 -16.19 -23.73
C LEU A 448 -18.45 -17.65 -23.30
N THR A 449 -17.25 -18.22 -23.20
CA THR A 449 -16.99 -19.46 -22.49
C THR A 449 -15.85 -19.27 -21.50
N PHE A 450 -15.84 -20.07 -20.44
CA PHE A 450 -14.90 -19.93 -19.34
C PHE A 450 -14.25 -21.28 -19.06
N THR A 451 -12.93 -21.26 -18.85
CA THR A 451 -12.15 -22.43 -18.46
C THR A 451 -11.31 -22.11 -17.24
N LEU A 452 -11.06 -23.13 -16.42
CA LEU A 452 -10.12 -23.06 -15.31
C LEU A 452 -8.83 -23.75 -15.73
N GLU A 453 -7.72 -23.02 -15.65
CA GLU A 453 -6.39 -23.53 -15.98
C GLU A 453 -5.49 -23.50 -14.74
N ALA A 454 -5.00 -24.68 -14.36
CA ALA A 454 -4.09 -24.82 -13.24
C ALA A 454 -2.69 -24.38 -13.68
N ASN A 455 -2.23 -23.23 -13.19
CA ASN A 455 -0.93 -22.69 -13.58
C ASN A 455 0.22 -23.17 -12.66
N LYS A 456 -0.10 -23.67 -11.44
CA LYS A 456 0.88 -24.18 -10.44
C LYS A 456 0.46 -25.53 -9.83
N VAL A 457 1.42 -26.27 -9.25
CA VAL A 457 1.21 -27.56 -8.57
C VAL A 457 0.39 -27.35 -7.28
N GLY A 458 -0.82 -27.92 -7.19
CA GLY A 458 -1.69 -27.84 -5.99
C GLY A 458 -3.13 -27.45 -6.28
N SER A 459 -3.38 -26.83 -7.44
CA SER A 459 -4.61 -26.14 -7.87
C SER A 459 -5.85 -27.04 -8.05
N THR A 460 -6.38 -27.56 -6.95
CA THR A 460 -7.61 -28.37 -6.92
C THR A 460 -8.68 -27.68 -6.07
N GLY A 461 -9.94 -28.07 -6.22
CA GLY A 461 -11.03 -27.52 -5.40
C GLY A 461 -11.74 -26.30 -5.99
N PHE A 462 -11.29 -25.76 -7.13
CA PHE A 462 -12.01 -24.69 -7.82
C PHE A 462 -13.11 -25.20 -8.75
N SER A 463 -14.23 -24.48 -8.80
CA SER A 463 -15.28 -24.66 -9.81
C SER A 463 -15.94 -23.32 -10.15
N LEU A 464 -16.54 -23.25 -11.35
CA LEU A 464 -17.22 -22.05 -11.85
C LEU A 464 -18.70 -22.32 -12.08
N ASN A 465 -19.52 -21.32 -11.78
CA ASN A 465 -20.87 -21.19 -12.31
C ASN A 465 -20.96 -19.89 -13.12
N THR A 466 -21.25 -20.04 -14.41
CA THR A 466 -21.20 -18.96 -15.42
C THR A 466 -22.53 -18.78 -16.15
N ASP A 467 -23.61 -19.38 -15.65
CA ASP A 467 -24.91 -19.45 -16.33
C ASP A 467 -25.45 -18.07 -16.73
N ASN A 468 -25.14 -17.03 -15.95
CA ASN A 468 -25.57 -15.66 -16.18
C ASN A 468 -24.63 -14.84 -17.07
N CYS A 469 -23.58 -15.44 -17.65
CA CYS A 469 -22.58 -14.72 -18.43
C CYS A 469 -22.20 -15.36 -19.78
N SER A 470 -22.95 -16.33 -20.27
CA SER A 470 -22.69 -16.96 -21.58
C SER A 470 -22.86 -16.01 -22.77
N THR A 471 -23.64 -14.92 -22.61
CA THR A 471 -23.76 -13.84 -23.60
C THR A 471 -23.76 -12.50 -22.87
N LEU A 472 -22.87 -11.60 -23.27
CA LEU A 472 -22.68 -10.31 -22.63
C LEU A 472 -22.80 -9.17 -23.64
N ALA A 473 -23.85 -8.37 -23.51
CA ALA A 473 -24.09 -7.22 -24.39
C ALA A 473 -22.96 -6.17 -24.28
N ALA A 474 -22.76 -5.41 -25.35
CA ALA A 474 -21.78 -4.32 -25.38
C ALA A 474 -22.00 -3.34 -24.22
N LYS A 475 -20.90 -2.92 -23.56
CA LYS A 475 -20.89 -1.97 -22.45
C LYS A 475 -21.75 -2.40 -21.24
N GLN A 476 -21.98 -3.71 -21.08
CA GLN A 476 -22.68 -4.28 -19.93
C GLN A 476 -21.74 -5.17 -19.11
N SER A 477 -22.19 -5.50 -17.90
CA SER A 477 -21.50 -6.41 -16.99
C SER A 477 -22.42 -7.57 -16.59
N CYS A 478 -21.83 -8.71 -16.26
CA CYS A 478 -22.47 -9.86 -15.66
C CYS A 478 -21.71 -10.25 -14.38
N GLN A 479 -22.22 -11.23 -13.64
CA GLN A 479 -21.49 -11.89 -12.56
C GLN A 479 -21.32 -13.38 -12.85
N ILE A 480 -20.13 -13.90 -12.52
CA ILE A 480 -19.83 -15.33 -12.44
C ILE A 480 -19.49 -15.68 -11.00
N GLU A 481 -19.80 -16.90 -10.62
CA GLU A 481 -19.51 -17.41 -9.29
C GLU A 481 -18.31 -18.36 -9.36
N VAL A 482 -17.30 -18.10 -8.53
CA VAL A 482 -16.15 -18.96 -8.31
C VAL A 482 -16.30 -19.62 -6.95
N ASN A 483 -16.19 -20.94 -6.93
CA ASN A 483 -16.28 -21.74 -5.71
C ASN A 483 -14.92 -22.38 -5.44
N PHE A 484 -14.46 -22.31 -4.19
CA PHE A 484 -13.27 -22.98 -3.70
C PHE A 484 -13.64 -23.94 -2.56
N ASP A 485 -13.33 -25.23 -2.74
CA ASP A 485 -13.52 -26.30 -1.77
C ASP A 485 -12.15 -26.71 -1.17
N ALA A 486 -11.90 -26.31 0.07
CA ALA A 486 -10.61 -26.41 0.75
C ALA A 486 -10.26 -27.82 1.25
N LYS A 487 -10.34 -28.83 0.37
CA LYS A 487 -10.04 -30.23 0.72
C LYS A 487 -8.56 -30.47 1.04
N THR A 488 -7.69 -29.80 0.30
CA THR A 488 -6.23 -29.94 0.39
C THR A 488 -5.64 -28.69 1.03
N VAL A 489 -4.82 -28.88 2.06
CA VAL A 489 -4.14 -27.79 2.77
C VAL A 489 -3.03 -27.20 1.91
N GLY A 490 -2.79 -25.90 2.04
CA GLY A 490 -1.77 -25.14 1.34
C GLY A 490 -2.36 -24.02 0.48
N GLN A 491 -1.47 -23.33 -0.24
CA GLN A 491 -1.83 -22.31 -1.21
C GLN A 491 -2.33 -22.95 -2.51
N HIS A 492 -3.36 -22.33 -3.10
CA HIS A 492 -3.94 -22.70 -4.37
C HIS A 492 -4.09 -21.46 -5.24
N SER A 493 -3.89 -21.63 -6.54
CA SER A 493 -4.05 -20.56 -7.52
C SER A 493 -4.69 -21.13 -8.77
N MET A 494 -5.67 -20.42 -9.33
CA MET A 494 -6.36 -20.86 -10.52
C MET A 494 -6.52 -19.71 -11.50
N GLU A 495 -6.18 -19.96 -12.77
CA GLU A 495 -6.44 -18.99 -13.83
C GLU A 495 -7.83 -19.20 -14.41
N ILE A 496 -8.62 -18.14 -14.43
CA ILE A 496 -9.91 -18.07 -15.11
C ILE A 496 -9.65 -17.52 -16.50
N VAL A 497 -9.72 -18.41 -17.49
CA VAL A 497 -9.53 -18.05 -18.91
C VAL A 497 -10.88 -17.81 -19.55
N ILE A 498 -11.05 -16.62 -20.13
CA ILE A 498 -12.27 -16.22 -20.85
C ILE A 498 -12.00 -16.34 -22.34
N ASN A 499 -12.92 -16.97 -23.05
CA ASN A 499 -12.90 -17.08 -24.49
C ASN A 499 -14.14 -16.39 -25.08
N SER A 500 -13.93 -15.64 -26.16
CA SER A 500 -15.01 -15.06 -26.96
C SER A 500 -15.25 -15.92 -28.19
N GLY A 501 -16.53 -16.13 -28.54
CA GLY A 501 -16.92 -16.74 -29.81
C GLY A 501 -16.58 -15.88 -31.05
N ASP A 502 -16.24 -14.61 -30.85
CA ASP A 502 -15.71 -13.70 -31.88
C ASP A 502 -14.23 -13.39 -31.59
N ILE A 503 -13.36 -13.79 -32.51
CA ILE A 503 -11.90 -13.62 -32.44
C ILE A 503 -11.47 -12.15 -32.40
N ASN A 504 -12.33 -11.22 -32.80
CA ASN A 504 -12.03 -9.79 -32.79
C ASN A 504 -12.31 -9.13 -31.44
N ILE A 505 -12.90 -9.85 -30.48
CA ILE A 505 -13.13 -9.35 -29.12
C ILE A 505 -12.03 -9.96 -28.23
N PRO A 506 -10.99 -9.20 -27.88
CA PRO A 506 -9.95 -9.69 -26.99
C PRO A 506 -10.52 -9.95 -25.60
N THR A 507 -9.96 -10.92 -24.89
CA THR A 507 -10.41 -11.34 -23.56
C THR A 507 -9.25 -11.31 -22.58
N SER A 508 -9.51 -10.89 -21.34
CA SER A 508 -8.54 -10.97 -20.26
C SER A 508 -8.63 -12.33 -19.58
N SER A 509 -7.56 -12.72 -18.89
CA SER A 509 -7.60 -13.77 -17.87
C SER A 509 -7.47 -13.16 -16.48
N TYR A 510 -7.68 -13.98 -15.45
CA TYR A 510 -7.64 -13.56 -14.07
C TYR A 510 -7.18 -14.69 -13.17
N PHE A 511 -6.19 -14.43 -12.32
CA PHE A 511 -5.78 -15.37 -11.28
C PHE A 511 -6.56 -15.12 -10.02
N ILE A 512 -7.09 -16.20 -9.45
CA ILE A 512 -7.70 -16.18 -8.12
C ILE A 512 -6.94 -17.13 -7.22
N ASN A 513 -6.46 -16.61 -6.09
CA ASN A 513 -5.71 -17.36 -5.11
C ASN A 513 -6.60 -17.70 -3.91
N ALA A 514 -6.27 -18.80 -3.24
CA ALA A 514 -6.88 -19.23 -2.01
C ALA A 514 -5.84 -19.94 -1.13
N GLU A 515 -6.01 -19.88 0.19
CA GLU A 515 -5.19 -20.65 1.11
C GLU A 515 -6.08 -21.50 2.01
N ALA A 516 -5.80 -22.80 2.07
CA ALA A 516 -6.48 -23.74 2.94
C ALA A 516 -5.59 -24.13 4.11
N ILE A 517 -6.08 -24.01 5.35
CA ILE A 517 -5.28 -24.28 6.56
C ILE A 517 -5.85 -25.42 7.41
N ALA A 518 -4.97 -26.22 8.01
CA ALA A 518 -5.35 -27.43 8.73
C ALA A 518 -5.86 -27.11 10.15
N ALA A 519 -6.75 -27.98 10.66
CA ALA A 519 -7.15 -27.92 12.07
C ALA A 519 -5.94 -28.18 12.99
N ASN A 520 -5.84 -27.44 14.09
CA ASN A 520 -4.75 -27.55 15.05
C ASN A 520 -5.28 -27.90 16.44
N SER A 521 -5.15 -29.17 16.82
CA SER A 521 -5.65 -29.70 18.10
C SER A 521 -4.86 -29.20 19.30
N ASP A 522 -3.59 -28.88 19.12
CA ASP A 522 -2.71 -28.46 20.20
C ASP A 522 -3.07 -27.04 20.62
N ILE A 523 -3.20 -26.14 19.65
CA ILE A 523 -3.71 -24.77 19.88
C ILE A 523 -5.09 -24.80 20.50
N ASN A 524 -5.99 -25.65 20.00
CA ASN A 524 -7.32 -25.81 20.58
C ASN A 524 -7.27 -26.19 22.07
N THR A 525 -6.37 -27.11 22.43
CA THR A 525 -6.18 -27.52 23.83
C THR A 525 -5.65 -26.37 24.69
N GLN A 526 -4.77 -25.53 24.13
CA GLN A 526 -4.11 -24.43 24.84
C GLN A 526 -5.02 -23.20 25.02
N LEU A 527 -5.81 -22.82 24.00
CA LEU A 527 -6.52 -21.54 23.97
C LEU A 527 -8.01 -21.63 24.26
N SER A 528 -8.66 -22.77 23.99
CA SER A 528 -10.13 -22.84 24.06
C SER A 528 -10.71 -22.87 25.48
N ASN A 529 -9.86 -22.90 26.52
CA ASN A 529 -10.29 -22.93 27.93
C ASN A 529 -11.34 -24.03 28.22
N GLY A 530 -11.25 -25.16 27.51
CA GLY A 530 -12.18 -26.30 27.64
C GLY A 530 -13.47 -26.18 26.81
N SER A 531 -13.65 -25.12 26.02
CA SER A 531 -14.77 -25.00 25.07
C SER A 531 -14.59 -25.98 23.90
N SER A 532 -15.65 -26.71 23.59
CA SER A 532 -15.74 -27.54 22.37
C SER A 532 -16.32 -26.79 21.17
N GLU A 533 -16.78 -25.54 21.37
CA GLU A 533 -17.40 -24.71 20.32
C GLU A 533 -16.35 -23.91 19.53
N LEU A 534 -15.16 -23.72 20.12
CA LEU A 534 -14.03 -23.05 19.50
C LEU A 534 -13.22 -24.07 18.69
N LEU A 535 -13.08 -23.84 17.39
CA LEU A 535 -12.30 -24.69 16.49
C LEU A 535 -11.13 -23.89 15.92
N TRP A 536 -9.92 -24.41 16.09
CA TRP A 536 -8.68 -23.73 15.74
C TRP A 536 -8.01 -24.36 14.52
N PHE A 537 -7.43 -23.50 13.70
CA PHE A 537 -6.70 -23.82 12.50
C PHE A 537 -5.41 -23.02 12.46
N SER A 538 -4.38 -23.56 11.80
CA SER A 538 -3.14 -22.82 11.59
C SER A 538 -2.42 -23.25 10.32
N GLY A 539 -1.71 -22.30 9.71
CA GLY A 539 -1.03 -22.46 8.43
C GLY A 539 -0.22 -21.21 8.07
N GLY A 540 -0.19 -20.85 6.79
CA GLY A 540 0.79 -19.93 6.22
C GLY A 540 2.02 -20.66 5.72
N ASP A 541 3.06 -19.91 5.42
CA ASP A 541 4.39 -20.44 5.11
C ASP A 541 4.94 -21.29 6.28
N SER A 542 4.56 -20.93 7.51
CA SER A 542 4.86 -21.68 8.73
C SER A 542 3.69 -21.54 9.71
N PRO A 543 3.12 -22.63 10.26
CA PRO A 543 2.01 -22.56 11.19
C PRO A 543 2.42 -22.00 12.55
N TRP A 544 1.47 -21.42 13.27
CA TRP A 544 1.59 -21.07 14.67
C TRP A 544 1.77 -22.32 15.54
N LEU A 545 2.51 -22.16 16.63
CA LEU A 545 2.95 -23.24 17.51
C LEU A 545 2.60 -22.89 18.97
N ILE A 546 2.60 -23.91 19.82
CA ILE A 546 2.50 -23.71 21.27
C ILE A 546 3.79 -23.03 21.77
N ASP A 547 3.63 -21.97 22.55
CA ASP A 547 4.73 -21.41 23.31
C ASP A 547 5.03 -22.35 24.49
N ASN A 548 6.28 -22.81 24.60
CA ASN A 548 6.69 -23.72 25.68
C ASN A 548 7.10 -22.98 26.97
N THR A 549 7.09 -21.65 26.95
CA THR A 549 7.51 -20.79 28.07
C THR A 549 6.34 -20.25 28.89
N GLU A 550 5.17 -20.10 28.27
CA GLU A 550 3.94 -19.68 28.93
C GLU A 550 2.70 -20.29 28.27
N ALA A 551 1.51 -20.06 28.84
CA ALA A 551 0.24 -20.58 28.33
C ALA A 551 -0.27 -19.77 27.12
N ALA A 552 0.52 -19.73 26.05
CA ALA A 552 0.27 -18.95 24.85
C ALA A 552 0.57 -19.76 23.57
N VAL A 553 0.29 -19.15 22.43
CA VAL A 553 0.75 -19.60 21.12
C VAL A 553 1.52 -18.47 20.43
N MET A 554 2.43 -18.84 19.54
CA MET A 554 3.28 -17.91 18.81
C MET A 554 3.29 -18.23 17.32
N SER A 555 3.55 -17.24 16.47
CA SER A 555 3.70 -17.43 15.03
C SER A 555 4.83 -18.40 14.70
N GLY A 556 4.72 -19.05 13.56
CA GLY A 556 5.81 -19.87 13.02
C GLY A 556 6.97 -19.00 12.53
N ALA A 557 8.18 -19.55 12.53
CA ALA A 557 9.33 -18.88 11.92
C ALA A 557 9.13 -18.76 10.41
N ILE A 558 9.16 -17.52 9.92
CA ILE A 558 8.93 -17.15 8.52
C ILE A 558 10.01 -16.15 8.07
N GLY A 559 10.29 -16.10 6.77
CA GLY A 559 11.21 -15.13 6.16
C GLY A 559 10.49 -13.93 5.57
N ASN A 560 11.22 -13.11 4.81
CA ASN A 560 10.70 -11.89 4.19
C ASN A 560 9.58 -12.21 3.19
N ASN A 561 8.55 -11.37 3.14
CA ASN A 561 7.33 -11.54 2.33
C ASN A 561 6.57 -12.85 2.57
N GLN A 562 6.78 -13.49 3.72
CA GLN A 562 6.04 -14.68 4.13
C GLN A 562 5.03 -14.36 5.23
N GLN A 563 4.12 -15.29 5.50
CA GLN A 563 3.07 -15.13 6.50
C GLN A 563 2.87 -16.38 7.37
N SER A 564 2.37 -16.16 8.58
CA SER A 564 2.00 -17.20 9.53
C SER A 564 0.63 -16.89 10.11
N VAL A 565 -0.30 -17.85 10.05
CA VAL A 565 -1.70 -17.62 10.44
C VAL A 565 -2.19 -18.58 11.50
N VAL A 566 -2.98 -18.05 12.44
CA VAL A 566 -3.88 -18.82 13.30
C VAL A 566 -5.30 -18.29 13.14
N LEU A 567 -6.25 -19.21 13.00
CA LEU A 567 -7.65 -18.89 12.71
C LEU A 567 -8.55 -19.65 13.68
N LEU A 568 -9.51 -18.93 14.24
CA LEU A 568 -10.57 -19.44 15.10
C LEU A 568 -11.90 -19.39 14.37
N THR A 569 -12.65 -20.49 14.40
CA THR A 569 -14.06 -20.52 13.99
C THR A 569 -14.97 -20.93 15.14
N PHE A 570 -16.15 -20.33 15.21
CA PHE A 570 -17.19 -20.64 16.20
C PHE A 570 -18.54 -20.10 15.74
N SER A 571 -19.61 -20.46 16.45
CA SER A 571 -20.98 -20.07 16.11
C SER A 571 -21.67 -19.42 17.30
N GLY A 572 -22.40 -18.33 17.06
CA GLY A 572 -23.28 -17.69 18.03
C GLY A 572 -22.99 -16.22 18.29
N ALA A 573 -23.98 -15.54 18.86
CA ALA A 573 -23.88 -14.13 19.24
C ALA A 573 -23.19 -13.97 20.59
N GLY A 574 -22.34 -12.95 20.75
CA GLY A 574 -21.50 -12.82 21.94
C GLY A 574 -20.44 -11.74 21.86
N SER A 575 -19.48 -11.83 22.76
CA SER A 575 -18.22 -11.08 22.73
C SER A 575 -17.04 -12.04 22.76
N LEU A 576 -16.02 -11.80 21.97
CA LEU A 576 -14.74 -12.55 22.01
C LEU A 576 -13.66 -11.65 22.60
N SER A 577 -12.97 -12.10 23.65
CA SER A 577 -11.81 -11.40 24.20
C SER A 577 -10.55 -12.26 24.15
N PHE A 578 -9.40 -11.64 23.97
CA PHE A 578 -8.10 -12.29 23.91
C PHE A 578 -6.99 -11.31 24.26
N ASP A 579 -5.81 -11.83 24.58
CA ASP A 579 -4.59 -11.03 24.73
C ASP A 579 -3.63 -11.36 23.59
N TRP A 580 -3.11 -10.33 22.92
CA TRP A 580 -2.13 -10.49 21.83
C TRP A 580 -0.92 -9.58 22.03
N SER A 581 0.21 -9.95 21.44
CA SER A 581 1.46 -9.16 21.43
C SER A 581 2.24 -9.40 20.16
N VAL A 582 3.17 -8.51 19.85
CA VAL A 582 4.13 -8.65 18.74
C VAL A 582 5.50 -8.16 19.17
N SER A 583 6.55 -8.80 18.67
CA SER A 583 7.94 -8.37 18.78
C SER A 583 8.52 -8.39 17.39
N SER A 584 8.57 -7.22 16.76
CA SER A 584 8.98 -7.04 15.37
C SER A 584 9.53 -5.64 15.13
N GLU A 585 9.96 -5.34 13.90
CA GLU A 585 10.31 -4.00 13.47
C GLU A 585 9.06 -3.10 13.38
N GLU A 586 9.21 -1.81 13.72
CA GLU A 586 8.16 -0.79 13.62
C GLU A 586 8.49 0.23 12.53
N ASN A 587 7.53 0.54 11.66
CA ASN A 587 7.69 1.65 10.72
C ASN A 587 7.34 2.98 11.39
N THR A 588 8.34 3.59 12.04
CA THR A 588 8.14 4.87 12.74
C THR A 588 7.95 6.07 11.82
N ASP A 589 8.32 5.95 10.54
CA ASP A 589 8.17 7.02 9.54
C ASP A 589 6.78 7.00 8.89
N ASN A 590 6.19 5.81 8.70
CA ASN A 590 4.82 5.64 8.24
C ASN A 590 4.09 4.54 9.05
N PRO A 591 3.52 4.88 10.23
CA PRO A 591 2.89 3.90 11.11
C PRO A 591 1.68 3.17 10.50
N ASP A 592 1.06 3.72 9.46
CA ASP A 592 -0.04 3.10 8.74
C ASP A 592 0.44 2.00 7.75
N GLU A 593 1.74 1.92 7.49
CA GLU A 593 2.39 0.91 6.64
C GLU A 593 3.48 0.17 7.45
N PRO A 594 3.09 -0.72 8.38
CA PRO A 594 4.07 -1.40 9.23
C PRO A 594 4.97 -2.32 8.41
N PHE A 595 6.25 -2.43 8.80
CA PHE A 595 7.18 -3.42 8.24
C PHE A 595 6.71 -4.84 8.56
N ASP A 596 6.81 -5.21 9.83
CA ASP A 596 6.34 -6.50 10.32
C ASP A 596 5.14 -6.28 11.24
N ALA A 597 4.03 -6.97 11.00
CA ALA A 597 2.80 -6.75 11.75
C ALA A 597 1.97 -8.01 11.99
N LEU A 598 1.31 -8.00 13.14
CA LEU A 598 0.25 -8.93 13.49
C LEU A 598 -1.11 -8.28 13.24
N TYR A 599 -1.82 -8.77 12.23
CA TYR A 599 -3.13 -8.30 11.81
C TYR A 599 -4.25 -9.11 12.46
N LEU A 600 -5.33 -8.43 12.85
CA LEU A 600 -6.59 -9.02 13.33
C LEU A 600 -7.66 -8.84 12.26
N LEU A 601 -8.21 -9.96 11.79
CA LEU A 601 -9.34 -9.96 10.87
C LEU A 601 -10.54 -10.67 11.50
N VAL A 602 -11.74 -10.11 11.29
CA VAL A 602 -13.02 -10.68 11.71
C VAL A 602 -13.89 -10.84 10.47
N ASP A 603 -14.33 -12.06 10.20
CA ASP A 603 -15.13 -12.43 9.03
C ASP A 603 -14.53 -11.95 7.69
N GLY A 604 -13.19 -11.93 7.63
CA GLY A 604 -12.40 -11.51 6.48
C GLY A 604 -12.11 -10.00 6.41
N GLU A 605 -12.65 -9.19 7.30
CA GLU A 605 -12.39 -7.75 7.39
C GLU A 605 -11.30 -7.47 8.41
N GLN A 606 -10.26 -6.72 8.03
CA GLN A 606 -9.22 -6.28 8.97
C GLN A 606 -9.81 -5.23 9.92
N ILE A 607 -9.74 -5.52 11.23
CA ILE A 607 -10.26 -4.65 12.28
C ILE A 607 -9.13 -3.88 12.97
N ASN A 608 -7.96 -4.50 13.13
CA ASN A 608 -6.83 -3.88 13.82
C ASN A 608 -5.51 -4.54 13.41
N PHE A 609 -4.39 -3.90 13.73
CA PHE A 609 -3.06 -4.50 13.66
C PHE A 609 -2.16 -3.95 14.77
N ILE A 610 -1.08 -4.67 15.08
CA ILE A 610 0.02 -4.19 15.93
C ILE A 610 1.35 -4.51 15.24
N SER A 611 2.35 -3.66 15.43
CA SER A 611 3.71 -3.76 14.90
C SER A 611 4.69 -3.23 15.95
N GLY A 612 5.98 -3.56 15.85
CA GLY A 612 6.99 -3.14 16.81
C GLY A 612 7.12 -4.05 18.03
N GLU A 613 7.48 -3.47 19.18
CA GLU A 613 7.64 -4.17 20.46
C GLU A 613 6.45 -3.90 21.39
N ILE A 614 5.34 -4.61 21.14
CA ILE A 614 4.08 -4.42 21.88
C ILE A 614 3.88 -5.55 22.87
N ALA A 615 3.91 -5.22 24.17
CA ALA A 615 3.55 -6.15 25.22
C ALA A 615 2.08 -6.59 25.14
N TYR A 616 1.75 -7.73 25.76
CA TYR A 616 0.39 -8.29 25.74
C TYR A 616 -0.66 -7.24 26.10
N THR A 617 -1.54 -7.00 25.14
CA THR A 617 -2.65 -6.08 25.27
C THR A 617 -3.95 -6.85 25.09
N LYS A 618 -4.95 -6.55 25.94
CA LYS A 618 -6.25 -7.18 25.86
C LYS A 618 -7.10 -6.52 24.78
N VAL A 619 -7.70 -7.32 23.92
CA VAL A 619 -8.69 -6.91 22.93
C VAL A 619 -10.02 -7.57 23.25
N THR A 620 -11.11 -6.84 23.00
CA THR A 620 -12.47 -7.38 23.07
C THR A 620 -13.20 -6.97 21.79
N ILE A 621 -13.73 -7.97 21.09
CA ILE A 621 -14.64 -7.82 19.97
C ILE A 621 -16.04 -7.99 20.55
N ASP A 622 -16.76 -6.89 20.68
CA ASP A 622 -18.14 -6.86 21.17
C ASP A 622 -19.14 -7.04 20.02
N ASP A 623 -20.41 -7.33 20.36
CA ASP A 623 -21.55 -7.35 19.45
C ASP A 623 -21.43 -8.31 18.25
N LEU A 624 -20.75 -9.45 18.42
CA LEU A 624 -20.80 -10.53 17.43
C LEU A 624 -22.25 -11.02 17.27
N THR A 625 -22.73 -11.05 16.03
CA THR A 625 -24.12 -11.36 15.71
C THR A 625 -24.41 -12.87 15.77
N VAL A 626 -25.67 -13.27 15.55
CA VAL A 626 -25.98 -14.70 15.45
C VAL A 626 -25.49 -15.21 14.10
N GLY A 627 -24.51 -16.12 14.10
CA GLY A 627 -24.00 -16.76 12.88
C GLY A 627 -22.71 -17.53 13.14
N GLU A 628 -22.12 -18.04 12.06
CA GLU A 628 -20.74 -18.54 12.05
C GLU A 628 -19.78 -17.35 11.95
N HIS A 629 -18.72 -17.38 12.73
CA HIS A 629 -17.69 -16.35 12.75
C HIS A 629 -16.31 -16.94 12.51
N GLN A 630 -15.46 -16.16 11.85
CA GLN A 630 -14.03 -16.44 11.67
C GLN A 630 -13.22 -15.28 12.24
N VAL A 631 -12.29 -15.58 13.14
CA VAL A 631 -11.34 -14.59 13.68
C VAL A 631 -9.94 -15.07 13.36
N THR A 632 -9.18 -14.23 12.67
CA THR A 632 -7.87 -14.57 12.11
C THR A 632 -6.82 -13.63 12.69
N TRP A 633 -5.74 -14.21 13.21
CA TRP A 633 -4.52 -13.51 13.56
C TRP A 633 -3.45 -13.88 12.55
N LEU A 634 -3.03 -12.89 11.77
CA LEU A 634 -2.15 -13.06 10.62
C LEU A 634 -0.88 -12.27 10.85
N TYR A 635 0.21 -12.97 11.13
CA TYR A 635 1.54 -12.36 11.21
C TYR A 635 2.18 -12.33 9.82
N LYS A 636 2.60 -11.16 9.37
CA LYS A 636 3.25 -10.97 8.06
C LYS A 636 4.57 -10.25 8.25
N LYS A 637 5.58 -10.70 7.50
CA LYS A 637 6.85 -9.99 7.36
C LYS A 637 6.91 -9.22 6.04
N ASP A 638 7.52 -8.04 6.06
CA ASP A 638 7.83 -7.31 4.84
C ASP A 638 9.09 -7.85 4.13
N GLY A 639 9.58 -7.09 3.16
CA GLY A 639 10.79 -7.37 2.41
C GLY A 639 12.10 -6.98 3.12
N GLY A 640 12.04 -6.35 4.29
CA GLY A 640 13.10 -5.55 4.92
C GLY A 640 14.12 -6.33 5.76
N ALA A 641 14.80 -5.61 6.65
CA ALA A 641 15.72 -6.20 7.63
C ALA A 641 14.92 -6.90 8.74
N SER A 642 15.59 -7.46 9.74
CA SER A 642 14.94 -8.15 10.85
C SER A 642 15.36 -7.50 12.16
N GLU A 643 14.42 -6.91 12.88
CA GLU A 643 14.60 -6.38 14.23
C GLU A 643 13.57 -6.97 15.20
N GLY A 644 13.95 -7.12 16.47
CA GLY A 644 13.13 -7.85 17.44
C GLY A 644 13.24 -9.36 17.28
N LYS A 645 12.16 -10.09 17.59
CA LYS A 645 12.09 -11.56 17.43
C LYS A 645 11.43 -12.01 16.14
N ASP A 646 10.73 -11.11 15.46
CA ASP A 646 9.84 -11.38 14.33
C ASP A 646 8.73 -12.40 14.67
N GLU A 647 8.07 -12.19 15.80
CA GLU A 647 7.07 -13.11 16.33
C GLU A 647 5.80 -12.38 16.82
N GLY A 648 4.64 -12.92 16.44
CA GLY A 648 3.34 -12.59 17.02
C GLY A 648 2.92 -13.63 18.06
N TYR A 649 2.16 -13.21 19.08
CA TYR A 649 1.70 -14.09 20.15
C TYR A 649 0.23 -13.87 20.51
N LEU A 650 -0.42 -14.93 21.00
CA LEU A 650 -1.84 -14.94 21.37
C LEU A 650 -2.09 -15.81 22.61
N LYS A 651 -2.90 -15.32 23.55
CA LYS A 651 -3.37 -16.09 24.72
C LYS A 651 -4.71 -15.61 25.26
N ASN A 652 -5.21 -16.29 26.29
CA ASN A 652 -6.41 -15.92 27.05
C ASN A 652 -7.67 -15.71 26.18
N VAL A 653 -7.86 -16.55 25.17
CA VAL A 653 -9.00 -16.44 24.25
C VAL A 653 -10.27 -16.95 24.93
N ILE A 654 -11.29 -16.10 25.01
CA ILE A 654 -12.55 -16.37 25.71
C ILE A 654 -13.70 -15.83 24.88
N PHE A 655 -14.61 -16.72 24.46
CA PHE A 655 -15.90 -16.34 23.90
C PHE A 655 -16.97 -16.34 24.99
N THR A 656 -17.73 -15.25 25.08
CA THR A 656 -18.85 -15.09 26.03
C THR A 656 -20.15 -14.93 25.24
N PRO A 657 -21.00 -15.96 25.18
CA PRO A 657 -22.25 -15.90 24.41
C PRO A 657 -23.27 -14.97 25.07
N ILE A 658 -24.05 -14.24 24.26
CA ILE A 658 -25.22 -13.49 24.73
C ILE A 658 -26.30 -14.51 25.12
N ALA A 659 -26.68 -14.52 26.40
CA ALA A 659 -27.75 -15.38 26.89
C ALA A 659 -29.08 -15.01 26.22
N ILE A 660 -29.58 -15.85 25.32
CA ILE A 660 -30.95 -15.73 24.82
C ILE A 660 -31.89 -16.05 25.98
N SER A 661 -32.57 -15.05 26.53
CA SER A 661 -33.63 -15.26 27.50
C SER A 661 -34.80 -15.97 26.80
N VAL A 662 -34.87 -17.29 26.91
CA VAL A 662 -36.08 -18.03 26.50
C VAL A 662 -37.22 -17.57 27.41
N PRO A 663 -38.36 -17.07 26.87
CA PRO A 663 -39.52 -16.76 27.69
C PRO A 663 -39.95 -18.04 28.39
N THR A 664 -39.89 -18.05 29.72
CA THR A 664 -40.35 -19.18 30.52
C THR A 664 -41.85 -19.32 30.34
N THR A 665 -42.28 -20.41 29.71
CA THR A 665 -43.69 -20.80 29.66
C THR A 665 -44.19 -20.93 31.10
N PRO A 666 -45.25 -20.20 31.52
CA PRO A 666 -45.69 -20.23 32.90
C PRO A 666 -46.14 -21.64 33.28
N THR A 667 -45.59 -22.15 34.38
CA THR A 667 -45.95 -23.44 34.97
C THR A 667 -47.47 -23.51 35.19
N PRO A 668 -48.16 -24.58 34.74
CA PRO A 668 -49.59 -24.73 35.00
C PRO A 668 -49.85 -24.81 36.51
N ALA A 669 -50.74 -23.95 37.00
CA ALA A 669 -51.15 -23.96 38.41
C ALA A 669 -51.75 -25.32 38.81
N PRO A 670 -51.58 -25.78 40.07
CA PRO A 670 -52.11 -27.06 40.51
C PRO A 670 -53.63 -27.08 40.42
N ALA A 671 -54.18 -28.17 39.86
CA ALA A 671 -55.62 -28.39 39.77
C ALA A 671 -56.25 -28.42 41.17
N GLN A 672 -57.06 -27.41 41.48
CA GLN A 672 -57.97 -27.46 42.63
C GLN A 672 -59.11 -28.43 42.33
N THR A 673 -59.19 -29.48 43.12
CA THR A 673 -60.34 -30.36 43.23
C THR A 673 -61.51 -29.60 43.84
N SER A 674 -62.49 -29.23 43.02
CA SER A 674 -63.81 -28.81 43.51
C SER A 674 -64.86 -29.88 43.20
N SER A 675 -65.51 -30.29 44.27
CA SER A 675 -66.63 -31.20 44.28
C SER A 675 -67.91 -30.48 43.84
N LYS A 676 -68.77 -31.25 43.16
CA LYS A 676 -70.07 -30.92 42.57
C LYS A 676 -70.97 -30.00 43.42
N SER A 677 -71.69 -29.09 42.76
CA SER A 677 -73.17 -29.09 42.82
C SER A 677 -73.84 -28.35 41.66
N SER A 678 -74.91 -28.98 41.19
CA SER A 678 -75.95 -28.63 40.20
C SER A 678 -76.53 -27.21 40.18
N GLY A 679 -77.00 -26.80 38.98
CA GLY A 679 -78.07 -25.81 38.79
C GLY A 679 -77.89 -25.02 37.49
N SER A 680 -78.37 -25.50 36.34
CA SER A 680 -79.69 -25.17 35.74
C SER A 680 -79.78 -23.79 35.08
N SER A 681 -80.14 -23.81 33.79
CA SER A 681 -80.83 -22.76 33.02
C SER A 681 -80.01 -21.49 32.71
N SER A 682 -80.14 -20.77 31.62
CA SER A 682 -80.90 -20.84 30.36
C SER A 682 -80.54 -19.54 29.62
N TYR A 683 -80.51 -19.58 28.29
CA TYR A 683 -80.73 -18.48 27.33
C TYR A 683 -80.21 -17.05 27.66
N PHE A 684 -79.40 -16.47 26.77
CA PHE A 684 -79.90 -15.45 25.82
C PHE A 684 -78.79 -14.98 24.87
N VAL A 685 -79.11 -15.06 23.58
CA VAL A 685 -78.48 -14.34 22.48
C VAL A 685 -79.03 -12.92 22.48
N LEU A 686 -78.21 -11.88 22.30
CA LEU A 686 -78.57 -10.79 21.39
C LEU A 686 -77.38 -9.90 21.00
N PHE A 687 -77.24 -9.78 19.69
CA PHE A 687 -76.62 -8.71 18.91
C PHE A 687 -77.01 -7.30 19.38
N ILE A 688 -76.16 -6.30 19.09
CA ILE A 688 -76.56 -5.06 18.38
C ILE A 688 -75.32 -4.39 17.73
N LEU A 689 -75.50 -4.07 16.44
CA LEU A 689 -74.66 -3.27 15.55
C LEU A 689 -74.71 -1.76 15.88
N THR A 690 -73.76 -0.99 15.33
CA THR A 690 -73.90 0.27 14.52
C THR A 690 -72.75 1.25 14.85
N LEU A 691 -71.80 1.47 13.93
CA LEU A 691 -71.73 2.43 12.78
C LEU A 691 -71.11 3.79 13.14
N LEU A 692 -70.12 4.21 12.32
CA LEU A 692 -69.76 5.57 11.84
C LEU A 692 -68.22 5.68 11.71
N ILE A 693 -67.61 5.32 10.59
CA ILE A 693 -67.37 6.11 9.35
C ILE A 693 -66.73 7.50 9.60
N PHE A 694 -65.45 7.70 9.24
CA PHE A 694 -64.98 8.45 8.04
C PHE A 694 -63.51 8.94 8.12
N ASN A 695 -62.82 8.74 6.99
CA ASN A 695 -61.76 9.56 6.35
C ASN A 695 -60.35 9.60 6.96
N ARG A 696 -59.33 9.09 6.23
CA ARG A 696 -58.57 9.70 5.09
C ARG A 696 -57.63 10.82 5.60
N ARG A 697 -56.34 10.93 5.22
CA ARG A 697 -55.58 10.58 4.00
C ARG A 697 -54.07 10.74 4.35
N ARG A 698 -53.17 9.88 3.82
CA ARG A 698 -52.11 10.15 2.80
C ARG A 698 -51.20 11.35 3.11
N ILE A 699 -49.88 11.23 3.05
CA ILE A 699 -49.04 10.64 1.99
C ILE A 699 -48.18 9.50 2.49
#